data_AF-A0A2V8U2X3-F1
#
_entry.id   AF-A0A2V8U2X3-F1
#
_cell.length_a   1.000
_cell.length_b   1.000
_cell.length_c   1.000
_cell.angle_alpha   90.00
_cell.angle_beta   90.00
_cell.angle_gamma   90.00
#
_symmetry.space_group_name_H-M   'P 1'
#
loop_
_entity.id
_entity.type
_entity.pdbx_description
1 polymer ?
#
loop_
_entity_poly.entity_id
_entity_poly.type
_entity_poly.pdbx_seq_one_letter_code
_entity_poly.pdbx_strand_id
1 'polypeptide(L)'
;MPRKLTSATTLDNLRKEAKRWFKALCEGDAEARQRFERAYPKATGNPVLRDVQHALAREYGLENWKDLKLAAEQASAGGARTLDAHVELADRFLEYACPDHHVRGTGAHRMARHAAMRLLEQNPAIVREDLSTAIVCGEIEEVERILRERPQLANVKRPASGRDRSGAGASYDFLRGFGGKEWEPLLYLCFTRLPLAKANENAVAIARLLLEHGADPNAYFMAGGSRYTPLVGAIGEGEENRPPHPHREELARLLLEHGAEPYDGQVIYNIAFHGKILWWLKLMYEFSVKAGRQADWDDPEWHMLDQGGYGSGARWHLRIAVEKNDPELAEWCLTHGANPNAAPERDQRFPQRSLYEHALRLGRPEIAEILVRHGARPQEVVLDDEEQYVAASLRLDRGELHRILAQHPEYLQSARAIFEATRQDRADVVAFLLDLGTPIEVEDARKQRPLHLAAANDAVRVARLLIERGAVLDAYELNYSNTPLDFAVYHDYPRMIELLSRHSRDVWNLTSLGDVDRLREVVAADPRLAKVSWGTTPLFWLPEDEHKALEIVKLFLEHGADPIFRSRKDGWTAADIARKRGMGQVAALLDAAGGAVSDPEWDRREYLLAAYEQSARDLVTVSESDDAQALERLGRHFDRIVSFEFVRTGLRRRADGVRLELDEAREIIANNSGFDNWAAFLKSVAVSAQLPRPESRSHTAEDYQRAAQDFVAAYERDAAALQRLNEHYRRSFSFEDVRAEIWRRVYAFRERAFKGPKNYLQLDEAQGIVAQDAGFGSWEALMQALAAGAPPQGAPYVIDAKENVIGPRRRMTDADWDELIGVLRERRLTGLHANGMMTDAVLARIAGCDHVTALSLGGSRELTDDGLLHLARMPQLEHLDLSEYPGGKLTDRGLEVLRHLPNLRFFEMTWQSGISDAGVANLRYCGRLESVNLMGSPTGDGAIEALQGKPKLRRFSTGRLVTDAGLRLLHNFPMLKQWDGAEANAGHLLIDGPFTNNGLAGLAGLEGVCDLDLFWHASGITSDGFAHLFHLPNLAVLGCDGALSDDTAMRHIAALPRLRKLRAQESVATDDGFVALSRSQTLEGFWGRVCPNFGSRGFVAFSKMPALRRLGIGCKNVDEEALSTLPRFPALRELTPIGFRDEGFRHVGECKRLERLTCMYCRDTTDIATEHIAGLELKYYYAGLTGITDRSLEILGRMSSLEQVDLYECKGVTDRGLPFLAGLPRLREVHLEGLPGVTLEGTRVFPGSVRVYYST
;
A
#
# COMPACT_ATOMS: atom_id res chain seq x y z
N MET A 1 -6.08 -39.82 -54.16
CA MET A 1 -5.15 -39.78 -53.02
C MET A 1 -5.89 -39.24 -51.81
N PRO A 2 -5.64 -39.75 -50.59
CA PRO A 2 -6.24 -39.19 -49.38
C PRO A 2 -5.81 -37.74 -49.19
N ARG A 3 -6.73 -36.88 -48.78
CA ARG A 3 -6.47 -35.48 -48.43
C ARG A 3 -5.58 -35.42 -47.19
N LYS A 4 -4.64 -34.49 -47.17
CA LYS A 4 -3.73 -34.30 -46.02
C LYS A 4 -4.26 -33.23 -45.08
N LEU A 5 -4.09 -33.45 -43.78
CA LEU A 5 -4.32 -32.43 -42.75
C LEU A 5 -3.19 -31.38 -42.83
N THR A 6 -3.55 -30.11 -42.69
CA THR A 6 -2.62 -28.97 -42.69
C THR A 6 -2.92 -28.06 -41.49
N SER A 7 -2.05 -27.10 -41.19
CA SER A 7 -2.27 -26.10 -40.12
C SER A 7 -3.54 -25.25 -40.33
N ALA A 8 -4.07 -25.18 -41.55
CA ALA A 8 -5.34 -24.50 -41.88
C ALA A 8 -6.59 -25.38 -41.68
N THR A 9 -6.41 -26.68 -41.41
CA THR A 9 -7.50 -27.65 -41.26
C THR A 9 -8.03 -27.66 -39.82
N THR A 10 -8.95 -26.75 -39.51
CA THR A 10 -9.57 -26.67 -38.18
C THR A 10 -10.81 -27.55 -38.06
N LEU A 11 -11.16 -27.93 -36.83
CA LEU A 11 -12.38 -28.70 -36.55
C LEU A 11 -13.65 -27.98 -37.05
N ASP A 12 -13.68 -26.66 -36.95
CA ASP A 12 -14.81 -25.86 -37.41
C ASP A 12 -14.93 -25.81 -38.94
N ASN A 13 -13.80 -25.77 -39.66
CA ASN A 13 -13.79 -25.86 -41.12
C ASN A 13 -14.31 -27.24 -41.58
N LEU A 14 -13.86 -28.32 -40.94
CA LEU A 14 -14.33 -29.68 -41.24
C LEU A 14 -15.83 -29.86 -40.93
N ARG A 15 -16.33 -29.28 -39.83
CA ARG A 15 -17.77 -29.30 -39.50
C ARG A 15 -18.60 -28.55 -40.53
N LYS A 16 -18.13 -27.39 -40.98
CA LYS A 16 -18.78 -26.59 -42.04
C LYS A 16 -18.78 -27.34 -43.36
N GLU A 17 -17.68 -28.01 -43.70
CA GLU A 17 -17.57 -28.84 -44.90
C GLU A 17 -18.56 -30.02 -44.87
N ALA A 18 -18.61 -30.77 -43.77
CA ALA A 18 -19.56 -31.89 -43.63
C ALA A 18 -21.02 -31.43 -43.74
N LYS A 19 -21.37 -30.27 -43.16
CA LYS A 19 -22.72 -29.68 -43.27
C LYS A 19 -23.06 -29.22 -44.69
N ARG A 20 -22.10 -28.59 -45.40
CA ARG A 20 -22.29 -28.17 -46.80
C ARG A 20 -22.47 -29.37 -47.72
N TRP A 21 -21.66 -30.40 -47.54
CA TRP A 21 -21.75 -31.63 -48.32
C TRP A 21 -23.06 -32.39 -48.05
N PHE A 22 -23.49 -32.46 -46.78
CA PHE A 22 -24.79 -33.03 -46.43
C PHE A 22 -25.96 -32.27 -47.07
N LYS A 23 -25.91 -30.93 -47.06
CA LYS A 23 -26.93 -30.09 -47.72
C LYS A 23 -27.02 -30.38 -49.23
N ALA A 24 -25.88 -30.46 -49.92
CA ALA A 24 -25.84 -30.79 -51.35
C ALA A 24 -26.44 -32.18 -51.65
N LEU A 25 -26.21 -33.16 -50.77
CA LEU A 25 -26.83 -34.48 -50.89
C LEU A 25 -28.37 -34.45 -50.72
N CYS A 26 -28.88 -33.62 -49.82
CA CYS A 26 -30.33 -33.42 -49.64
C CYS A 26 -30.97 -32.69 -50.83
N GLU A 27 -30.22 -31.85 -51.53
CA GLU A 27 -30.66 -31.08 -52.70
C GLU A 27 -30.57 -31.88 -54.01
N GLY A 28 -30.12 -33.14 -53.97
CA GLY A 28 -30.06 -34.03 -55.13
C GLY A 28 -28.86 -33.79 -56.06
N ASP A 29 -27.79 -33.15 -55.56
CA ASP A 29 -26.57 -32.90 -56.32
C ASP A 29 -25.87 -34.22 -56.70
N ALA A 30 -25.76 -34.47 -58.02
CA ALA A 30 -25.21 -35.69 -58.56
C ALA A 30 -23.71 -35.87 -58.29
N GLU A 31 -22.93 -34.78 -58.26
CA GLU A 31 -21.50 -34.83 -57.94
C GLU A 31 -21.28 -35.08 -56.45
N ALA A 32 -22.08 -34.43 -55.59
CA ALA A 32 -22.04 -34.65 -54.15
C ALA A 32 -22.39 -36.11 -53.81
N ARG A 33 -23.36 -36.70 -54.53
CA ARG A 33 -23.76 -38.10 -54.39
C ARG A 33 -22.65 -39.06 -54.83
N GLN A 34 -22.04 -38.82 -55.99
CA GLN A 34 -20.93 -39.63 -56.47
C GLN A 34 -19.70 -39.55 -55.53
N ARG A 35 -19.39 -38.35 -55.01
CA ARG A 35 -18.33 -38.15 -54.00
C ARG A 35 -18.62 -38.97 -52.74
N PHE A 36 -19.87 -39.00 -52.29
CA PHE A 36 -20.29 -39.71 -51.08
C PHE A 36 -20.22 -41.23 -51.26
N GLU A 37 -20.72 -41.75 -52.38
CA GLU A 37 -20.65 -43.19 -52.69
C GLU A 37 -19.21 -43.68 -52.88
N ARG A 38 -18.32 -42.83 -53.42
CA ARG A 38 -16.88 -43.13 -53.52
C ARG A 38 -16.19 -43.19 -52.16
N ALA A 39 -16.51 -42.25 -51.27
CA ALA A 39 -15.89 -42.14 -49.94
C ALA A 39 -16.50 -43.11 -48.91
N TYR A 40 -17.77 -43.50 -49.08
CA TYR A 40 -18.46 -44.45 -48.22
C TYR A 40 -19.36 -45.44 -48.99
N PRO A 41 -18.78 -46.43 -49.69
CA PRO A 41 -19.49 -47.33 -50.61
C PRO A 41 -20.52 -48.27 -49.95
N LYS A 42 -20.47 -48.42 -48.62
CA LYS A 42 -21.34 -49.33 -47.85
C LYS A 42 -22.60 -48.63 -47.32
N ALA A 43 -22.81 -47.35 -47.60
CA ALA A 43 -23.98 -46.63 -47.10
C ALA A 43 -25.26 -47.11 -47.81
N THR A 44 -26.19 -47.70 -47.05
CA THR A 44 -27.50 -48.12 -47.56
C THR A 44 -28.57 -47.15 -47.12
N GLY A 45 -29.17 -46.43 -48.07
CA GLY A 45 -30.28 -45.50 -47.84
C GLY A 45 -29.94 -44.02 -48.05
N ASN A 46 -30.80 -43.14 -47.52
CA ASN A 46 -30.57 -41.70 -47.53
C ASN A 46 -29.54 -41.34 -46.46
N PRO A 47 -28.40 -40.74 -46.81
CA PRO A 47 -27.33 -40.45 -45.87
C PRO A 47 -27.79 -39.42 -44.85
N VAL A 48 -27.37 -39.58 -43.59
CA VAL A 48 -27.49 -38.56 -42.55
C VAL A 48 -26.16 -37.83 -42.37
N LEU A 49 -26.14 -36.70 -41.67
CA LEU A 49 -24.91 -35.91 -41.44
C LEU A 49 -23.76 -36.74 -40.85
N ARG A 50 -24.08 -37.75 -40.03
CA ARG A 50 -23.10 -38.68 -39.46
C ARG A 50 -22.40 -39.53 -40.54
N ASP A 51 -23.13 -39.94 -41.57
CA ASP A 51 -22.57 -40.71 -42.67
C ASP A 51 -21.65 -39.82 -43.51
N VAL A 52 -22.02 -38.55 -43.71
CA VAL A 52 -21.18 -37.57 -44.43
C VAL A 52 -19.91 -37.25 -43.65
N GLN A 53 -19.98 -37.17 -42.32
CA GLN A 53 -18.81 -37.04 -41.45
C GLN A 53 -17.90 -38.27 -41.53
N HIS A 54 -18.47 -39.48 -41.62
CA HIS A 54 -17.71 -40.70 -41.79
C HIS A 54 -17.06 -40.78 -43.19
N ALA A 55 -17.78 -40.41 -44.24
CA ALA A 55 -17.25 -40.28 -45.59
C ALA A 55 -16.10 -39.25 -45.67
N LEU A 56 -16.27 -38.10 -45.00
CA LEU A 56 -15.23 -37.07 -44.93
C LEU A 56 -13.99 -37.55 -44.18
N ALA A 57 -14.13 -38.28 -43.07
CA ALA A 57 -13.00 -38.91 -42.38
C ALA A 57 -12.20 -39.84 -43.30
N ARG A 58 -12.88 -40.63 -44.12
CA ARG A 58 -12.25 -41.53 -45.09
C ARG A 58 -11.54 -40.82 -46.22
N GLU A 59 -12.02 -39.66 -46.66
CA GLU A 59 -11.28 -38.83 -47.62
C GLU A 59 -9.94 -38.34 -47.08
N TYR A 60 -9.81 -38.17 -45.76
CA TYR A 60 -8.54 -37.87 -45.08
C TYR A 60 -7.74 -39.12 -44.66
N GLY A 61 -8.18 -40.32 -45.09
CA GLY A 61 -7.52 -41.58 -44.76
C GLY A 61 -7.74 -42.08 -43.33
N LEU A 62 -8.74 -41.54 -42.62
CA LEU A 62 -9.05 -41.88 -41.23
C LEU A 62 -10.34 -42.69 -41.13
N GLU A 63 -10.43 -43.58 -40.14
CA GLU A 63 -11.49 -44.58 -40.07
C GLU A 63 -12.84 -43.98 -39.67
N ASN A 64 -12.86 -42.95 -38.82
CA ASN A 64 -14.09 -42.33 -38.34
C ASN A 64 -13.90 -40.84 -37.98
N TRP A 65 -15.02 -40.16 -37.73
CA TRP A 65 -15.05 -38.72 -37.42
C TRP A 65 -14.32 -38.34 -36.12
N LYS A 66 -14.26 -39.26 -35.13
CA LYS A 66 -13.55 -39.03 -33.87
C LYS A 66 -12.04 -38.96 -34.12
N ASP A 67 -11.52 -39.84 -34.96
CA ASP A 67 -10.10 -39.86 -35.33
C ASP A 67 -9.72 -38.64 -36.19
N LEU A 68 -10.59 -38.23 -37.11
CA LEU A 68 -10.40 -36.99 -37.88
C LEU A 68 -10.41 -35.74 -37.00
N LYS A 69 -11.27 -35.68 -35.99
CA LYS A 69 -11.28 -34.59 -35.00
C LYS A 69 -9.97 -34.54 -34.22
N LEU A 70 -9.53 -35.67 -33.69
CA LEU A 70 -8.29 -35.77 -32.90
C LEU A 70 -7.06 -35.40 -33.75
N ALA A 71 -6.98 -35.89 -34.98
CA ALA A 71 -5.88 -35.60 -35.88
C ALA A 71 -5.86 -34.13 -36.34
N ALA A 72 -7.04 -33.51 -36.56
CA ALA A 72 -7.13 -32.08 -36.88
C ALA A 72 -6.75 -31.19 -35.68
N GLU A 73 -7.13 -31.58 -34.47
CA GLU A 73 -6.71 -30.90 -33.23
C GLU A 73 -5.19 -30.99 -33.02
N GLN A 74 -4.58 -32.15 -33.29
CA GLN A 74 -3.13 -32.35 -33.21
C GLN A 74 -2.36 -31.58 -34.29
N ALA A 75 -2.87 -31.54 -35.53
CA ALA A 75 -2.27 -30.79 -36.63
C ALA A 75 -2.35 -29.26 -36.40
N SER A 76 -3.42 -28.78 -35.78
CA SER A 76 -3.57 -27.37 -35.37
C SER A 76 -2.65 -27.01 -34.20
N ALA A 77 -2.41 -27.93 -33.26
CA ALA A 77 -1.55 -27.70 -32.10
C ALA A 77 -0.04 -27.68 -32.44
N GLY A 78 0.40 -28.42 -33.46
CA GLY A 78 1.81 -28.45 -33.87
C GLY A 78 2.32 -27.16 -34.53
N GLY A 79 1.46 -26.45 -35.27
CA GLY A 79 1.77 -25.16 -35.88
C GLY A 79 1.66 -23.96 -34.93
N ALA A 80 0.79 -24.03 -33.93
CA ALA A 80 0.68 -23.02 -32.88
C ALA A 80 1.89 -23.07 -31.92
N ARG A 81 2.32 -24.27 -31.50
CA ARG A 81 3.49 -24.45 -30.61
C ARG A 81 4.81 -23.91 -31.15
N THR A 82 4.99 -23.86 -32.47
CA THR A 82 6.21 -23.33 -33.09
C THR A 82 6.20 -21.80 -33.13
N LEU A 83 5.06 -21.19 -33.46
CA LEU A 83 4.90 -19.73 -33.44
C LEU A 83 4.94 -19.16 -32.01
N ASP A 84 4.28 -19.83 -31.04
CA ASP A 84 4.26 -19.44 -29.63
C ASP A 84 5.68 -19.53 -29.01
N ALA A 85 6.48 -20.52 -29.41
CA ALA A 85 7.85 -20.67 -28.93
C ALA A 85 8.82 -19.57 -29.44
N HIS A 86 8.64 -19.08 -30.66
CA HIS A 86 9.44 -17.97 -31.20
C HIS A 86 9.11 -16.64 -30.51
N VAL A 87 7.82 -16.37 -30.27
CA VAL A 87 7.35 -15.18 -29.54
C VAL A 87 7.83 -15.21 -28.08
N GLU A 88 7.72 -16.35 -27.39
CA GLU A 88 8.22 -16.50 -26.01
C GLU A 88 9.74 -16.35 -25.90
N LEU A 89 10.49 -16.71 -26.94
CA LEU A 89 11.94 -16.56 -26.97
C LEU A 89 12.35 -15.10 -27.20
N ALA A 90 11.69 -14.38 -28.12
CA ALA A 90 11.92 -12.96 -28.35
C ALA A 90 11.52 -12.11 -27.12
N ASP A 91 10.39 -12.42 -26.49
CA ASP A 91 9.94 -11.77 -25.26
C ASP A 91 10.97 -11.90 -24.13
N ARG A 92 11.53 -13.11 -23.97
CA ARG A 92 12.55 -13.42 -22.96
C ARG A 92 13.88 -12.74 -23.27
N PHE A 93 14.29 -12.70 -24.54
CA PHE A 93 15.48 -11.96 -24.96
C PHE A 93 15.33 -10.47 -24.65
N LEU A 94 14.21 -9.85 -25.03
CA LEU A 94 13.94 -8.43 -24.79
C LEU A 94 13.80 -8.10 -23.29
N GLU A 95 13.26 -9.03 -22.48
CA GLU A 95 13.20 -8.89 -21.03
C GLU A 95 14.58 -8.69 -20.40
N TYR A 96 15.57 -9.45 -20.87
CA TYR A 96 16.95 -9.37 -20.38
C TYR A 96 17.77 -8.28 -21.06
N ALA A 97 17.57 -8.06 -22.37
CA ALA A 97 18.32 -7.09 -23.15
C ALA A 97 17.99 -5.65 -22.78
N CYS A 98 16.75 -5.41 -22.32
CA CYS A 98 16.24 -4.10 -21.94
C CYS A 98 15.79 -4.12 -20.47
N PRO A 99 16.71 -4.15 -19.49
CA PRO A 99 16.35 -4.25 -18.08
C PRO A 99 15.52 -3.05 -17.61
N ASP A 100 14.39 -3.33 -16.95
CA ASP A 100 13.52 -2.33 -16.31
C ASP A 100 13.74 -2.29 -14.79
N HIS A 101 12.83 -1.65 -14.05
CA HIS A 101 12.94 -1.49 -12.60
C HIS A 101 12.84 -2.77 -11.78
N HIS A 102 12.53 -3.91 -12.42
CA HIS A 102 12.61 -5.25 -11.81
C HIS A 102 14.00 -5.88 -11.90
N VAL A 103 14.96 -5.17 -12.50
CA VAL A 103 16.38 -5.53 -12.53
C VAL A 103 17.13 -4.46 -11.73
N ARG A 104 17.41 -4.75 -10.46
CA ARG A 104 18.05 -3.79 -9.55
C ARG A 104 19.42 -4.25 -9.09
N GLY A 105 20.38 -3.34 -9.11
CA GLY A 105 21.75 -3.58 -8.72
C GLY A 105 22.65 -4.02 -9.89
N THR A 106 23.93 -3.68 -9.79
CA THR A 106 24.93 -3.96 -10.83
C THR A 106 25.00 -5.45 -11.16
N GLY A 107 24.91 -6.33 -10.16
CA GLY A 107 24.90 -7.78 -10.34
C GLY A 107 23.72 -8.28 -11.19
N ALA A 108 22.50 -7.79 -10.92
CA ALA A 108 21.30 -8.16 -11.66
C ALA A 108 21.36 -7.69 -13.12
N HIS A 109 21.83 -6.45 -13.36
CA HIS A 109 22.02 -5.93 -14.72
C HIS A 109 23.07 -6.72 -15.51
N ARG A 110 24.19 -7.09 -14.87
CA ARG A 110 25.19 -7.98 -15.48
C ARG A 110 24.58 -9.33 -15.85
N MET A 111 23.81 -9.93 -14.94
CA MET A 111 23.14 -11.21 -15.16
C MET A 111 22.15 -11.15 -16.32
N ALA A 112 21.29 -10.14 -16.36
CA ALA A 112 20.36 -9.93 -17.46
C ALA A 112 21.11 -9.78 -18.79
N ARG A 113 22.13 -8.91 -18.85
CA ARG A 113 22.94 -8.71 -20.06
C ARG A 113 23.57 -10.00 -20.57
N HIS A 114 24.18 -10.79 -19.69
CA HIS A 114 24.83 -12.04 -20.08
C HIS A 114 23.81 -13.10 -20.50
N ALA A 115 22.65 -13.17 -19.84
CA ALA A 115 21.55 -14.05 -20.26
C ALA A 115 21.04 -13.68 -21.66
N ALA A 116 20.85 -12.38 -21.95
CA ALA A 116 20.45 -11.93 -23.28
C ALA A 116 21.47 -12.31 -24.36
N MET A 117 22.77 -12.14 -24.08
CA MET A 117 23.83 -12.52 -25.01
C MET A 117 23.87 -14.03 -25.26
N ARG A 118 23.74 -14.87 -24.21
CA ARG A 118 23.67 -16.33 -24.37
C ARG A 118 22.46 -16.75 -25.21
N LEU A 119 21.29 -16.16 -24.97
CA LEU A 119 20.09 -16.44 -25.78
C LEU A 119 20.29 -16.08 -27.25
N LEU A 120 20.92 -14.93 -27.52
CA LEU A 120 21.23 -14.47 -28.88
C LEU A 120 22.26 -15.36 -29.59
N GLU A 121 23.34 -15.73 -28.91
CA GLU A 121 24.39 -16.63 -29.44
C GLU A 121 23.82 -18.02 -29.78
N GLN A 122 22.94 -18.53 -28.92
CA GLN A 122 22.26 -19.82 -29.13
C GLN A 122 21.18 -19.74 -30.21
N ASN A 123 20.58 -18.56 -30.44
CA ASN A 123 19.47 -18.36 -31.37
C ASN A 123 19.63 -17.08 -32.21
N PRO A 124 20.55 -17.06 -33.20
CA PRO A 124 20.85 -15.85 -33.97
C PRO A 124 19.66 -15.28 -34.78
N ALA A 125 18.63 -16.08 -35.03
CA ALA A 125 17.45 -15.66 -35.77
C ALA A 125 16.61 -14.58 -35.05
N ILE A 126 16.71 -14.48 -33.72
CA ILE A 126 15.96 -13.49 -32.90
C ILE A 126 16.19 -12.06 -33.40
N VAL A 127 17.38 -11.79 -33.94
CA VAL A 127 17.80 -10.48 -34.48
C VAL A 127 16.81 -9.86 -35.47
N ARG A 128 16.05 -10.69 -36.21
CA ARG A 128 15.11 -10.25 -37.25
C ARG A 128 13.67 -10.67 -36.99
N GLU A 129 13.35 -11.05 -35.75
CA GLU A 129 12.00 -11.49 -35.39
C GLU A 129 10.97 -10.35 -35.53
N ASP A 130 11.30 -9.16 -35.03
CA ASP A 130 10.46 -7.96 -35.15
C ASP A 130 11.27 -6.66 -35.06
N LEU A 131 10.57 -5.52 -35.16
CA LEU A 131 11.20 -4.19 -35.09
C LEU A 131 11.98 -3.98 -33.79
N SER A 132 11.49 -4.49 -32.66
CA SER A 132 12.12 -4.25 -31.35
C SER A 132 13.40 -5.07 -31.19
N THR A 133 13.42 -6.33 -31.65
CA THR A 133 14.65 -7.13 -31.63
C THR A 133 15.70 -6.60 -32.62
N ALA A 134 15.27 -6.10 -33.79
CA ALA A 134 16.18 -5.44 -34.74
C ALA A 134 16.81 -4.15 -34.17
N ILE A 135 16.01 -3.33 -33.46
CA ILE A 135 16.49 -2.12 -32.75
C ILE A 135 17.52 -2.49 -31.68
N VAL A 136 17.17 -3.44 -30.80
CA VAL A 136 18.02 -3.87 -29.68
C VAL A 136 19.35 -4.47 -30.14
N CYS A 137 19.36 -5.12 -31.31
CA CYS A 137 20.56 -5.68 -31.92
C CYS A 137 21.32 -4.68 -32.81
N GLY A 138 20.76 -3.51 -33.11
CA GLY A 138 21.38 -2.47 -33.95
C GLY A 138 21.35 -2.75 -35.46
N GLU A 139 20.41 -3.55 -35.96
CA GLU A 139 20.30 -3.88 -37.39
C GLU A 139 19.61 -2.75 -38.16
N ILE A 140 20.34 -1.67 -38.43
CA ILE A 140 19.80 -0.46 -39.04
C ILE A 140 19.14 -0.70 -40.40
N GLU A 141 19.70 -1.56 -41.26
CA GLU A 141 19.11 -1.85 -42.57
C GLU A 141 17.75 -2.56 -42.45
N GLU A 142 17.60 -3.40 -41.42
CA GLU A 142 16.33 -4.09 -41.16
C GLU A 142 15.31 -3.15 -40.52
N VAL A 143 15.74 -2.28 -39.62
CA VAL A 143 14.89 -1.22 -39.06
C VAL A 143 14.38 -0.30 -40.19
N GLU A 144 15.25 0.16 -41.08
CA GLU A 144 14.87 0.94 -42.26
C GLU A 144 13.88 0.19 -43.16
N ARG A 145 14.14 -1.09 -43.44
CA ARG A 145 13.25 -1.91 -44.27
C ARG A 145 11.85 -1.99 -43.65
N ILE A 146 11.77 -2.29 -42.35
CA ILE A 146 10.49 -2.41 -41.62
C ILE A 146 9.74 -1.08 -41.60
N LEU A 147 10.41 0.03 -41.27
CA LEU A 147 9.77 1.35 -41.21
C LEU A 147 9.37 1.87 -42.59
N ARG A 148 10.11 1.55 -43.65
CA ARG A 148 9.71 1.88 -45.03
C ARG A 148 8.43 1.15 -45.43
N GLU A 149 8.25 -0.10 -45.01
CA GLU A 149 7.05 -0.89 -45.29
C GLU A 149 5.88 -0.54 -44.35
N ARG A 150 6.18 -0.19 -43.10
CA ARG A 150 5.23 0.00 -42.01
C ARG A 150 5.66 1.17 -41.10
N PRO A 151 5.58 2.42 -41.57
CA PRO A 151 6.11 3.59 -40.86
C PRO A 151 5.42 3.82 -39.51
N GLN A 152 4.15 3.44 -39.40
CA GLN A 152 3.38 3.53 -38.15
C GLN A 152 3.97 2.71 -37.00
N LEU A 153 4.86 1.75 -37.26
CA LEU A 153 5.47 0.96 -36.20
C LEU A 153 6.45 1.78 -35.34
N ALA A 154 6.89 2.97 -35.79
CA ALA A 154 7.78 3.84 -35.03
C ALA A 154 7.18 4.34 -33.69
N ASN A 155 5.84 4.40 -33.56
CA ASN A 155 5.14 4.90 -32.38
C ASN A 155 4.02 3.97 -31.88
N VAL A 156 4.11 2.67 -32.22
CA VAL A 156 3.15 1.65 -31.76
C VAL A 156 3.85 0.70 -30.80
N LYS A 157 3.21 0.43 -29.66
CA LYS A 157 3.68 -0.54 -28.68
C LYS A 157 3.76 -1.94 -29.26
N ARG A 158 4.84 -2.66 -28.96
CA ARG A 158 4.97 -4.08 -29.32
C ARG A 158 3.96 -4.93 -28.54
N PRO A 159 3.12 -5.75 -29.19
CA PRO A 159 2.28 -6.74 -28.50
C PRO A 159 3.16 -7.77 -27.78
N ALA A 160 2.89 -8.06 -26.51
CA ALA A 160 3.74 -8.93 -25.72
C ALA A 160 2.93 -9.85 -24.80
N SER A 161 3.48 -11.01 -24.41
CA SER A 161 2.76 -12.03 -23.62
C SER A 161 2.65 -11.74 -22.11
N GLY A 162 3.24 -10.62 -21.66
CA GLY A 162 3.46 -10.32 -20.24
C GLY A 162 2.30 -9.62 -19.51
N ARG A 163 2.38 -9.61 -18.17
CA ARG A 163 1.42 -8.91 -17.29
C ARG A 163 1.84 -7.47 -17.04
N ASP A 164 0.97 -6.68 -16.40
CA ASP A 164 1.31 -5.35 -15.91
C ASP A 164 2.53 -5.39 -14.97
N ARG A 165 3.54 -4.58 -15.30
CA ARG A 165 4.82 -4.46 -14.57
C ARG A 165 4.90 -3.18 -13.74
N SER A 166 3.81 -2.43 -13.60
CA SER A 166 3.74 -1.13 -12.90
C SER A 166 4.06 -1.19 -11.40
N GLY A 167 3.99 -2.37 -10.77
CA GLY A 167 4.32 -2.56 -9.36
C GLY A 167 5.82 -2.40 -9.03
N ALA A 168 6.15 -2.30 -7.73
CA ALA A 168 7.54 -2.28 -7.27
C ALA A 168 8.26 -3.61 -7.58
N GLY A 169 9.53 -3.54 -7.97
CA GLY A 169 10.36 -4.70 -8.29
C GLY A 169 11.51 -4.90 -7.31
N ALA A 170 11.97 -6.14 -7.15
CA ALA A 170 13.16 -6.52 -6.38
C ALA A 170 14.29 -7.06 -7.27
N SER A 171 15.53 -7.09 -6.75
CA SER A 171 16.79 -7.33 -7.50
C SER A 171 16.87 -8.60 -8.35
N TYR A 172 15.96 -9.56 -8.18
CA TYR A 172 15.92 -10.81 -8.93
C TYR A 172 14.54 -11.17 -9.44
N ASP A 173 13.60 -10.22 -9.38
CA ASP A 173 12.23 -10.47 -9.80
C ASP A 173 12.15 -10.75 -11.29
N PHE A 174 13.05 -10.23 -12.10
CA PHE A 174 13.12 -10.54 -13.54
C PHE A 174 13.31 -12.04 -13.85
N LEU A 175 13.84 -12.84 -12.91
CA LEU A 175 13.88 -14.29 -13.08
C LEU A 175 12.48 -14.93 -12.94
N ARG A 176 11.49 -14.24 -12.33
CA ARG A 176 10.10 -14.69 -12.07
C ARG A 176 9.28 -14.97 -13.33
N GLY A 177 9.69 -14.46 -14.49
CA GLY A 177 9.02 -14.65 -15.78
C GLY A 177 7.80 -13.74 -15.92
N PHE A 178 8.04 -12.43 -16.01
CA PHE A 178 6.99 -11.42 -16.14
C PHE A 178 6.37 -11.36 -17.55
N GLY A 179 7.00 -12.04 -18.53
CA GLY A 179 6.62 -12.02 -19.93
C GLY A 179 7.12 -10.79 -20.67
N GLY A 180 6.75 -10.67 -21.94
CA GLY A 180 7.27 -9.61 -22.81
C GLY A 180 6.82 -8.20 -22.41
N LYS A 181 7.61 -7.20 -22.84
CA LYS A 181 7.37 -5.78 -22.55
C LYS A 181 6.47 -5.15 -23.61
N GLU A 182 5.47 -4.36 -23.23
CA GLU A 182 4.63 -3.61 -24.17
C GLU A 182 5.14 -2.18 -24.35
N TRP A 183 6.34 -2.04 -24.91
CA TRP A 183 7.02 -0.75 -25.08
C TRP A 183 6.94 -0.24 -26.51
N GLU A 184 7.04 1.07 -26.66
CA GLU A 184 7.29 1.71 -27.95
C GLU A 184 8.77 1.53 -28.36
N PRO A 185 9.08 1.54 -29.67
CA PRO A 185 10.42 1.27 -30.19
C PRO A 185 11.55 2.07 -29.54
N LEU A 186 11.31 3.36 -29.27
CA LEU A 186 12.31 4.26 -28.72
C LEU A 186 12.72 3.90 -27.28
N LEU A 187 11.81 3.30 -26.50
CA LEU A 187 12.11 2.79 -25.16
C LEU A 187 13.05 1.58 -25.23
N TYR A 188 12.83 0.64 -26.16
CA TYR A 188 13.76 -0.49 -26.33
C TYR A 188 15.18 -0.03 -26.67
N LEU A 189 15.30 0.96 -27.56
CA LEU A 189 16.59 1.56 -27.91
C LEU A 189 17.26 2.20 -26.69
N CYS A 190 16.51 3.01 -25.92
CA CYS A 190 17.10 3.76 -24.81
C CYS A 190 17.43 2.88 -23.60
N PHE A 191 16.72 1.78 -23.39
CA PHE A 191 16.91 0.88 -22.25
C PHE A 191 17.85 -0.31 -22.54
N THR A 192 18.21 -0.57 -23.79
CA THR A 192 19.10 -1.69 -24.12
C THR A 192 20.53 -1.46 -23.63
N ARG A 193 21.20 -2.55 -23.21
CA ARG A 193 22.60 -2.53 -22.70
C ARG A 193 23.45 -3.66 -23.27
N LEU A 194 23.13 -4.11 -24.47
CA LEU A 194 23.87 -5.20 -25.10
C LEU A 194 25.28 -4.75 -25.55
N PRO A 195 26.32 -5.58 -25.31
CA PRO A 195 27.68 -5.29 -25.74
C PRO A 195 27.90 -5.64 -27.23
N LEU A 196 26.96 -5.26 -28.10
CA LEU A 196 27.04 -5.49 -29.55
C LEU A 196 27.57 -4.23 -30.23
N ALA A 197 28.59 -4.36 -31.10
CA ALA A 197 29.16 -3.23 -31.82
C ALA A 197 28.07 -2.46 -32.61
N LYS A 198 27.28 -3.17 -33.40
CA LYS A 198 26.16 -2.61 -34.17
C LYS A 198 25.11 -1.89 -33.30
N ALA A 199 24.70 -2.50 -32.18
CA ALA A 199 23.72 -1.89 -31.28
C ALA A 199 24.20 -0.55 -30.73
N ASN A 200 25.50 -0.41 -30.48
CA ASN A 200 26.08 0.83 -29.99
C ASN A 200 26.32 1.83 -31.14
N GLU A 201 27.06 1.43 -32.18
CA GLU A 201 27.42 2.28 -33.33
C GLU A 201 26.19 2.86 -34.05
N ASN A 202 25.12 2.07 -34.21
CA ASN A 202 23.92 2.49 -34.92
C ASN A 202 22.87 3.15 -34.01
N ALA A 203 23.07 3.22 -32.69
CA ALA A 203 22.03 3.65 -31.75
C ALA A 203 21.45 5.03 -32.10
N VAL A 204 22.32 6.02 -32.34
CA VAL A 204 21.91 7.40 -32.64
C VAL A 204 21.24 7.49 -34.02
N ALA A 205 21.71 6.71 -35.00
CA ALA A 205 21.13 6.67 -36.33
C ALA A 205 19.74 6.02 -36.32
N ILE A 206 19.56 4.93 -35.56
CA ILE A 206 18.25 4.27 -35.35
C ILE A 206 17.30 5.20 -34.59
N ALA A 207 17.76 5.91 -33.54
CA ALA A 207 16.96 6.91 -32.84
C ALA A 207 16.43 7.99 -33.80
N ARG A 208 17.33 8.53 -34.63
CA ARG A 208 16.98 9.55 -35.63
C ARG A 208 15.94 9.03 -36.61
N LEU A 209 16.15 7.83 -37.14
CA LEU A 209 15.23 7.18 -38.07
C LEU A 209 13.84 6.98 -37.45
N LEU A 210 13.76 6.55 -36.19
CA LEU A 210 12.51 6.40 -35.45
C LEU A 210 11.79 7.75 -35.26
N LEU A 211 12.53 8.79 -34.84
CA LEU A 211 11.99 10.14 -34.64
C LEU A 211 11.49 10.76 -35.95
N GLU A 212 12.22 10.58 -37.05
CA GLU A 212 11.81 11.02 -38.41
C GLU A 212 10.53 10.31 -38.88
N HIS A 213 10.26 9.10 -38.39
CA HIS A 213 9.03 8.34 -38.64
C HIS A 213 7.93 8.55 -37.56
N GLY A 214 8.11 9.55 -36.67
CA GLY A 214 7.08 9.98 -35.73
C GLY A 214 7.07 9.25 -34.39
N ALA A 215 8.18 8.65 -33.97
CA ALA A 215 8.35 8.16 -32.60
C ALA A 215 8.21 9.30 -31.58
N ASP A 216 7.52 9.06 -30.46
CA ASP A 216 7.35 10.04 -29.40
C ASP A 216 8.59 10.08 -28.47
N PRO A 217 9.35 11.19 -28.40
CA PRO A 217 10.49 11.31 -27.50
C PRO A 217 10.10 11.32 -26.01
N ASN A 218 8.80 11.49 -25.70
CA ASN A 218 8.22 11.48 -24.36
C ASN A 218 7.41 10.21 -24.06
N ALA A 219 7.49 9.18 -24.90
CA ALA A 219 6.91 7.87 -24.62
C ALA A 219 7.34 7.38 -23.23
N TYR A 220 6.49 6.63 -22.51
CA TYR A 220 6.89 6.15 -21.18
C TYR A 220 6.19 4.85 -20.79
N PHE A 221 6.78 4.17 -19.82
CA PHE A 221 6.11 3.16 -19.00
C PHE A 221 6.14 3.57 -17.52
N MET A 222 5.22 3.02 -16.72
CA MET A 222 5.16 3.27 -15.29
C MET A 222 5.99 2.25 -14.52
N ALA A 223 6.75 2.72 -13.55
CA ALA A 223 7.49 1.91 -12.60
C ALA A 223 7.27 2.48 -11.20
N GLY A 224 6.40 1.84 -10.41
CA GLY A 224 5.85 2.44 -9.21
C GLY A 224 5.07 3.73 -9.55
N GLY A 225 5.34 4.80 -8.81
CA GLY A 225 4.73 6.12 -9.03
C GLY A 225 5.40 6.99 -10.09
N SER A 226 6.45 6.50 -10.77
CA SER A 226 7.30 7.31 -11.65
C SER A 226 7.16 6.92 -13.13
N ARG A 227 7.31 7.92 -14.02
CA ARG A 227 7.37 7.74 -15.47
C ARG A 227 8.80 7.46 -15.92
N TYR A 228 9.00 6.41 -16.71
CA TYR A 228 10.28 6.03 -17.29
C TYR A 228 10.27 6.32 -18.79
N THR A 229 10.89 7.43 -19.17
CA THR A 229 10.95 7.98 -20.55
C THR A 229 12.20 7.50 -21.32
N PRO A 230 12.31 7.73 -22.64
CA PRO A 230 13.55 7.60 -23.39
C PRO A 230 14.74 8.31 -22.74
N LEU A 231 14.55 9.50 -22.16
CA LEU A 231 15.60 10.21 -21.42
C LEU A 231 16.05 9.43 -20.19
N VAL A 232 15.11 8.93 -19.37
CA VAL A 232 15.44 8.06 -18.21
C VAL A 232 16.20 6.81 -18.66
N GLY A 233 15.80 6.22 -19.78
CA GLY A 233 16.49 5.09 -20.41
C GLY A 233 17.92 5.43 -20.82
N ALA A 234 18.10 6.49 -21.61
CA ALA A 234 19.39 6.90 -22.16
C ALA A 234 20.38 7.32 -21.06
N ILE A 235 19.91 8.10 -20.08
CA ILE A 235 20.71 8.52 -18.94
C ILE A 235 21.11 7.32 -18.09
N GLY A 236 20.18 6.41 -17.81
CA GLY A 236 20.39 5.32 -16.87
C GLY A 236 20.52 5.82 -15.42
N GLU A 237 21.36 5.14 -14.64
CA GLU A 237 21.68 5.46 -13.24
C GLU A 237 20.48 5.32 -12.27
N GLY A 238 20.52 6.02 -11.12
CA GLY A 238 19.52 5.95 -10.06
C GLY A 238 19.72 4.83 -9.03
N GLU A 239 18.74 4.71 -8.13
CA GLU A 239 18.73 3.73 -7.03
C GLU A 239 18.86 2.27 -7.49
N GLU A 240 18.54 2.01 -8.75
CA GLU A 240 18.58 0.70 -9.39
C GLU A 240 20.00 0.34 -9.86
N ASN A 241 20.96 1.27 -9.81
CA ASN A 241 22.31 1.11 -10.34
C ASN A 241 22.33 0.69 -11.81
N ARG A 242 21.41 1.24 -12.61
CA ARG A 242 21.34 0.96 -14.04
C ARG A 242 22.56 1.56 -14.74
N PRO A 243 23.26 0.83 -15.62
CA PRO A 243 24.34 1.42 -16.39
C PRO A 243 23.79 2.52 -17.33
N PRO A 244 24.52 3.62 -17.56
CA PRO A 244 24.16 4.60 -18.58
C PRO A 244 24.24 4.02 -20.00
N HIS A 245 23.50 4.60 -20.94
CA HIS A 245 23.65 4.23 -22.36
C HIS A 245 25.02 4.72 -22.89
N PRO A 246 25.75 3.94 -23.72
CA PRO A 246 27.07 4.34 -24.22
C PRO A 246 27.07 5.68 -24.96
N HIS A 247 25.99 5.94 -25.71
CA HIS A 247 25.73 7.20 -26.43
C HIS A 247 24.82 8.17 -25.67
N ARG A 248 24.81 8.16 -24.33
CA ARG A 248 23.84 8.95 -23.53
C ARG A 248 23.80 10.43 -23.89
N GLU A 249 24.94 11.05 -24.19
CA GLU A 249 25.00 12.49 -24.45
C GLU A 249 24.39 12.85 -25.80
N GLU A 250 24.71 12.07 -26.82
CA GLU A 250 24.20 12.22 -28.19
C GLU A 250 22.70 11.90 -28.25
N LEU A 251 22.26 10.82 -27.57
CA LEU A 251 20.85 10.47 -27.49
C LEU A 251 20.04 11.50 -26.71
N ALA A 252 20.52 11.96 -25.55
CA ALA A 252 19.83 13.00 -24.78
C ALA A 252 19.65 14.28 -25.61
N ARG A 253 20.71 14.73 -26.28
CA ARG A 253 20.66 15.90 -27.16
C ARG A 253 19.67 15.69 -28.31
N LEU A 254 19.74 14.55 -28.99
CA LEU A 254 18.83 14.22 -30.10
C LEU A 254 17.37 14.21 -29.65
N LEU A 255 17.08 13.61 -28.49
CA LEU A 255 15.73 13.54 -27.92
C LEU A 255 15.21 14.95 -27.57
N LEU A 256 16.03 15.79 -26.93
CA LEU A 256 15.68 17.17 -26.60
C LEU A 256 15.45 18.02 -27.87
N GLU A 257 16.26 17.83 -28.92
CA GLU A 257 16.07 18.49 -30.23
C GLU A 257 14.73 18.14 -30.88
N HIS A 258 14.19 16.96 -30.58
CA HIS A 258 12.91 16.47 -31.11
C HIS A 258 11.74 16.67 -30.14
N GLY A 259 11.94 17.38 -29.01
CA GLY A 259 10.87 17.79 -28.10
C GLY A 259 10.71 16.92 -26.85
N ALA A 260 11.74 16.18 -26.42
CA ALA A 260 11.74 15.60 -25.08
C ALA A 260 11.67 16.69 -24.00
N GLU A 261 10.93 16.44 -22.92
CA GLU A 261 10.80 17.40 -21.80
C GLU A 261 12.13 17.52 -21.03
N PRO A 262 12.76 18.71 -20.97
CA PRO A 262 14.01 18.91 -20.23
C PRO A 262 13.84 18.76 -18.70
N TYR A 263 12.67 19.04 -18.13
CA TYR A 263 12.40 18.92 -16.69
C TYR A 263 11.95 17.51 -16.26
N ASP A 264 12.60 16.46 -16.77
CA ASP A 264 12.31 15.08 -16.39
C ASP A 264 12.78 14.80 -14.95
N GLY A 265 11.83 14.78 -14.01
CA GLY A 265 12.11 14.61 -12.58
C GLY A 265 12.78 13.27 -12.23
N GLN A 266 12.50 12.20 -12.99
CA GLN A 266 13.13 10.90 -12.76
C GLN A 266 14.59 10.91 -13.23
N VAL A 267 14.91 11.61 -14.33
CA VAL A 267 16.31 11.83 -14.75
C VAL A 267 17.09 12.56 -13.66
N ILE A 268 16.53 13.67 -13.15
CA ILE A 268 17.15 14.47 -12.09
C ILE A 268 17.41 13.61 -10.85
N TYR A 269 16.40 12.88 -10.39
CA TYR A 269 16.55 11.96 -9.27
C TYR A 269 17.64 10.91 -9.54
N ASN A 270 17.70 10.32 -10.74
CA ASN A 270 18.66 9.26 -11.06
C ASN A 270 20.12 9.73 -11.03
N ILE A 271 20.42 10.88 -11.62
CA ILE A 271 21.79 11.42 -11.69
C ILE A 271 22.29 11.94 -10.34
N ALA A 272 21.39 12.13 -9.37
CA ALA A 272 21.72 12.52 -8.00
C ALA A 272 22.65 11.51 -7.31
N PHE A 273 22.55 10.23 -7.67
CA PHE A 273 23.31 9.15 -7.04
C PHE A 273 24.75 9.13 -7.55
N HIS A 274 24.95 8.91 -8.85
CA HIS A 274 26.28 8.64 -9.44
C HIS A 274 26.64 9.54 -10.63
N GLY A 275 25.72 10.41 -11.06
CA GLY A 275 25.80 11.12 -12.33
C GLY A 275 26.45 12.49 -12.26
N LYS A 276 26.64 13.07 -13.46
CA LYS A 276 27.12 14.44 -13.63
C LYS A 276 25.93 15.40 -13.64
N ILE A 277 25.45 15.76 -12.45
CA ILE A 277 24.34 16.70 -12.25
C ILE A 277 24.56 17.99 -13.05
N LEU A 278 25.75 18.58 -12.94
CA LEU A 278 26.10 19.82 -13.62
C LEU A 278 26.03 19.72 -15.16
N TRP A 279 26.42 18.57 -15.72
CA TRP A 279 26.33 18.34 -17.18
C TRP A 279 24.87 18.35 -17.65
N TRP A 280 23.99 17.68 -16.90
CA TRP A 280 22.56 17.65 -17.22
C TRP A 280 21.91 19.01 -17.04
N LEU A 281 22.21 19.73 -15.96
CA LEU A 281 21.71 21.09 -15.75
C LEU A 281 22.15 22.05 -16.86
N LYS A 282 23.40 21.96 -17.33
CA LYS A 282 23.88 22.74 -18.48
C LYS A 282 23.10 22.41 -19.76
N LEU A 283 22.85 21.13 -20.01
CA LEU A 283 22.09 20.68 -21.17
C LEU A 283 20.63 21.14 -21.10
N MET A 284 19.98 20.97 -19.95
CA MET A 284 18.62 21.48 -19.72
C MET A 284 18.56 22.98 -19.91
N TYR A 285 19.48 23.75 -19.29
CA TYR A 285 19.52 25.19 -19.42
C TYR A 285 19.64 25.61 -20.90
N GLU A 286 20.55 25.00 -21.66
CA GLU A 286 20.72 25.25 -23.10
C GLU A 286 19.40 25.07 -23.87
N PHE A 287 18.71 23.95 -23.64
CA PHE A 287 17.46 23.60 -24.36
C PHE A 287 16.23 24.36 -23.84
N SER A 288 16.16 24.67 -22.55
CA SER A 288 15.14 25.55 -21.97
C SER A 288 15.23 26.95 -22.56
N VAL A 289 16.44 27.52 -22.67
CA VAL A 289 16.65 28.85 -23.28
C VAL A 289 16.26 28.84 -24.76
N LYS A 290 16.67 27.82 -25.52
CA LYS A 290 16.26 27.65 -26.92
C LYS A 290 14.74 27.54 -27.08
N ALA A 291 14.06 26.91 -26.11
CA ALA A 291 12.61 26.79 -26.05
C ALA A 291 11.89 28.04 -25.50
N GLY A 292 12.60 29.13 -25.17
CA GLY A 292 12.03 30.35 -24.62
C GLY A 292 11.64 30.28 -23.15
N ARG A 293 12.16 29.28 -22.42
CA ARG A 293 11.87 28.99 -21.01
C ARG A 293 12.96 29.49 -20.05
N GLN A 294 13.63 30.59 -20.36
CA GLN A 294 14.62 31.22 -19.47
C GLN A 294 13.99 31.67 -18.14
N ALA A 295 12.74 32.13 -18.17
CA ALA A 295 12.03 32.59 -16.96
C ALA A 295 11.89 31.50 -15.89
N ASP A 296 11.87 30.22 -16.28
CA ASP A 296 11.83 29.09 -15.33
C ASP A 296 13.11 29.04 -14.47
N TRP A 297 14.26 29.44 -15.03
CA TRP A 297 15.55 29.47 -14.34
C TRP A 297 15.78 30.77 -13.55
N ASP A 298 15.06 31.84 -13.89
CA ASP A 298 15.11 33.11 -13.17
C ASP A 298 14.37 33.03 -11.81
N ASP A 299 13.54 32.00 -11.60
CA ASP A 299 12.95 31.65 -10.30
C ASP A 299 14.02 31.05 -9.36
N PRO A 300 14.35 31.70 -8.24
CA PRO A 300 15.46 31.27 -7.40
C PRO A 300 15.21 29.97 -6.63
N GLU A 301 13.97 29.46 -6.59
CA GLU A 301 13.66 28.16 -5.98
C GLU A 301 13.70 27.00 -7.01
N TRP A 302 13.78 27.31 -8.31
CA TRP A 302 13.70 26.34 -9.41
C TRP A 302 12.50 25.39 -9.24
N HIS A 303 11.28 25.93 -9.15
CA HIS A 303 10.06 25.14 -8.92
C HIS A 303 9.76 24.12 -10.04
N MET A 304 10.27 24.33 -11.25
CA MET A 304 10.20 23.34 -12.34
C MET A 304 10.97 22.04 -12.05
N LEU A 305 11.82 22.05 -11.02
CA LEU A 305 12.60 20.91 -10.52
C LEU A 305 12.20 20.50 -9.10
N ASP A 306 11.02 20.89 -8.61
CA ASP A 306 10.54 20.55 -7.27
C ASP A 306 10.50 19.02 -7.06
N GLN A 307 11.15 18.56 -6.00
CA GLN A 307 11.24 17.15 -5.62
C GLN A 307 10.28 16.81 -4.47
N GLY A 308 9.28 17.66 -4.19
CA GLY A 308 8.28 17.45 -3.16
C GLY A 308 8.88 17.43 -1.75
N GLY A 309 8.87 16.26 -1.10
CA GLY A 309 9.42 16.08 0.26
C GLY A 309 10.91 16.40 0.37
N TYR A 310 11.65 16.34 -0.75
CA TYR A 310 13.10 16.56 -0.82
C TYR A 310 13.50 18.05 -1.04
N GLY A 311 12.54 18.98 -0.97
CA GLY A 311 12.78 20.42 -1.09
C GLY A 311 12.67 20.97 -2.52
N SER A 312 12.83 22.30 -2.63
CA SER A 312 12.87 23.00 -3.92
C SER A 312 14.01 22.52 -4.81
N GLY A 313 13.90 22.71 -6.13
CA GLY A 313 14.96 22.35 -7.05
C GLY A 313 16.30 22.98 -6.65
N ALA A 314 16.30 24.26 -6.32
CA ALA A 314 17.50 24.97 -5.85
C ALA A 314 18.09 24.33 -4.57
N ARG A 315 17.26 24.10 -3.54
CA ARG A 315 17.70 23.49 -2.28
C ARG A 315 18.30 22.10 -2.49
N TRP A 316 17.62 21.27 -3.27
CA TRP A 316 18.03 19.88 -3.53
C TRP A 316 19.39 19.80 -4.20
N HIS A 317 19.61 20.58 -5.27
CA HIS A 317 20.89 20.60 -6.00
C HIS A 317 22.02 21.18 -5.16
N LEU A 318 21.78 22.26 -4.42
CA LEU A 318 22.79 22.88 -3.57
C LEU A 318 23.16 22.01 -2.36
N ARG A 319 22.21 21.29 -1.75
CA ARG A 319 22.52 20.31 -0.69
C ARG A 319 23.38 19.19 -1.25
N ILE A 320 23.06 18.65 -2.43
CA ILE A 320 23.89 17.61 -3.06
C ILE A 320 25.29 18.13 -3.35
N ALA A 321 25.44 19.37 -3.83
CA ALA A 321 26.75 19.99 -4.03
C ALA A 321 27.55 20.06 -2.72
N VAL A 322 26.91 20.42 -1.60
CA VAL A 322 27.52 20.43 -0.26
C VAL A 322 27.93 19.01 0.19
N GLU A 323 27.02 18.04 0.07
CA GLU A 323 27.25 16.65 0.50
C GLU A 323 28.36 15.96 -0.31
N LYS A 324 28.41 16.21 -1.63
CA LYS A 324 29.43 15.66 -2.54
C LYS A 324 30.72 16.48 -2.62
N ASN A 325 30.80 17.61 -1.91
CA ASN A 325 31.90 18.56 -2.02
C ASN A 325 32.18 19.01 -3.48
N ASP A 326 31.13 19.43 -4.17
CA ASP A 326 31.19 19.87 -5.57
C ASP A 326 31.05 21.41 -5.67
N PRO A 327 32.17 22.16 -5.58
CA PRO A 327 32.14 23.62 -5.67
C PRO A 327 31.75 24.11 -7.06
N GLU A 328 32.02 23.35 -8.13
CA GLU A 328 31.65 23.74 -9.50
C GLU A 328 30.13 23.71 -9.66
N LEU A 329 29.46 22.65 -9.17
CA LEU A 329 28.00 22.56 -9.16
C LEU A 329 27.39 23.67 -8.31
N ALA A 330 27.92 23.93 -7.10
CA ALA A 330 27.42 24.99 -6.23
C ALA A 330 27.52 26.38 -6.90
N GLU A 331 28.70 26.72 -7.42
CA GLU A 331 28.93 28.01 -8.10
C GLU A 331 28.04 28.16 -9.34
N TRP A 332 27.89 27.10 -10.13
CA TRP A 332 27.04 27.14 -11.32
C TRP A 332 25.57 27.34 -10.95
N CYS A 333 25.03 26.59 -9.99
CA CYS A 333 23.64 26.73 -9.55
C CYS A 333 23.35 28.16 -9.08
N LEU A 334 24.22 28.73 -8.23
CA LEU A 334 24.05 30.07 -7.68
C LEU A 334 24.16 31.16 -8.75
N THR A 335 25.08 31.00 -9.71
CA THR A 335 25.22 31.93 -10.85
C THR A 335 23.98 31.91 -11.76
N HIS A 336 23.22 30.82 -11.75
CA HIS A 336 21.97 30.66 -12.51
C HIS A 336 20.72 30.80 -11.62
N GLY A 337 20.82 31.63 -10.58
CA GLY A 337 19.67 32.13 -9.83
C GLY A 337 19.29 31.34 -8.57
N ALA A 338 19.89 30.17 -8.31
CA ALA A 338 19.50 29.34 -7.16
C ALA A 338 19.66 30.07 -5.81
N ASN A 339 18.66 29.94 -4.92
CA ASN A 339 18.67 30.59 -3.61
C ASN A 339 19.62 29.88 -2.61
N PRO A 340 20.71 30.50 -2.16
CA PRO A 340 21.60 29.90 -1.15
C PRO A 340 20.96 29.79 0.24
N ASN A 341 19.85 30.50 0.48
CA ASN A 341 19.09 30.49 1.73
C ASN A 341 17.76 29.73 1.60
N ALA A 342 17.62 28.86 0.59
CA ALA A 342 16.43 28.03 0.43
C ALA A 342 16.15 27.24 1.72
N ALA A 343 14.87 27.14 2.08
CA ALA A 343 14.45 26.52 3.34
C ALA A 343 14.87 25.04 3.39
N PRO A 344 15.13 24.48 4.60
CA PRO A 344 15.39 23.05 4.74
C PRO A 344 14.28 22.19 4.16
N GLU A 345 14.64 20.98 3.73
CA GLU A 345 13.71 20.00 3.19
C GLU A 345 12.62 19.63 4.20
N ARG A 346 11.40 19.40 3.72
CA ARG A 346 10.24 19.04 4.56
C ARG A 346 10.42 17.68 5.26
N ASP A 347 11.14 16.77 4.62
CA ASP A 347 11.46 15.47 5.18
C ASP A 347 12.52 15.60 6.29
N GLN A 348 12.12 15.26 7.52
CA GLN A 348 12.92 15.38 8.73
C GLN A 348 14.16 14.47 8.74
N ARG A 349 14.27 13.53 7.79
CA ARG A 349 15.48 12.72 7.60
C ARG A 349 16.65 13.55 7.06
N PHE A 350 16.38 14.68 6.42
CA PHE A 350 17.42 15.59 5.93
C PHE A 350 17.85 16.62 6.98
N PRO A 351 19.06 17.18 6.85
CA PRO A 351 19.56 18.21 7.76
C PRO A 351 18.63 19.43 7.83
N GLN A 352 18.00 19.63 8.99
CA GLN A 352 17.10 20.76 9.28
C GLN A 352 17.88 22.03 9.63
N ARG A 353 18.80 22.43 8.76
CA ARG A 353 19.72 23.57 8.92
C ARG A 353 20.05 24.24 7.60
N SER A 354 20.62 25.45 7.67
CA SER A 354 21.06 26.20 6.49
C SER A 354 22.13 25.44 5.70
N LEU A 355 22.21 25.68 4.39
CA LEU A 355 23.26 25.10 3.54
C LEU A 355 24.66 25.54 4.01
N TYR A 356 24.78 26.78 4.48
CA TYR A 356 26.02 27.31 5.05
C TYR A 356 26.46 26.54 6.30
N GLU A 357 25.57 26.36 7.29
CA GLU A 357 25.87 25.57 8.48
C GLU A 357 26.20 24.12 8.10
N HIS A 358 25.44 23.54 7.17
CA HIS A 358 25.65 22.18 6.72
C HIS A 358 27.03 21.99 6.10
N ALA A 359 27.48 22.93 5.25
CA ALA A 359 28.80 22.92 4.63
C ALA A 359 29.92 22.97 5.69
N LEU A 360 29.80 23.83 6.70
CA LEU A 360 30.79 23.93 7.77
C LEU A 360 30.88 22.65 8.61
N ARG A 361 29.74 22.04 8.97
CA ARG A 361 29.70 20.79 9.75
C ARG A 361 30.28 19.59 8.99
N LEU A 362 30.21 19.60 7.66
CA LEU A 362 30.86 18.61 6.80
C LEU A 362 32.32 18.97 6.45
N GLY A 363 32.86 20.08 6.97
CA GLY A 363 34.22 20.53 6.70
C GLY A 363 34.44 20.97 5.26
N ARG A 364 33.51 21.72 4.67
CA ARG A 364 33.51 22.21 3.28
C ARG A 364 33.63 23.75 3.22
N PRO A 365 34.76 24.34 3.65
CA PRO A 365 34.88 25.80 3.77
C PRO A 365 34.79 26.53 2.43
N GLU A 366 35.32 25.96 1.35
CA GLU A 366 35.23 26.54 0.00
C GLU A 366 33.77 26.71 -0.47
N ILE A 367 32.93 25.70 -0.24
CA ILE A 367 31.49 25.78 -0.57
C ILE A 367 30.77 26.76 0.35
N ALA A 368 31.14 26.84 1.62
CA ALA A 368 30.60 27.84 2.54
C ALA A 368 30.93 29.27 2.06
N GLU A 369 32.15 29.51 1.57
CA GLU A 369 32.56 30.79 0.97
C GLU A 369 31.81 31.09 -0.33
N ILE A 370 31.63 30.08 -1.21
CA ILE A 370 30.79 30.20 -2.42
C ILE A 370 29.37 30.65 -2.03
N LEU A 371 28.73 29.95 -1.08
CA LEU A 371 27.38 30.27 -0.61
C LEU A 371 27.30 31.71 -0.09
N VAL A 372 28.27 32.16 0.72
CA VAL A 372 28.31 33.55 1.25
C VAL A 372 28.50 34.58 0.14
N ARG A 373 29.39 34.34 -0.84
CA ARG A 373 29.59 35.24 -1.99
C ARG A 373 28.30 35.47 -2.78
N HIS A 374 27.43 34.47 -2.83
CA HIS A 374 26.12 34.52 -3.49
C HIS A 374 24.96 34.90 -2.56
N GLY A 375 25.23 35.33 -1.32
CA GLY A 375 24.23 35.92 -0.42
C GLY A 375 23.69 34.99 0.67
N ALA A 376 24.34 33.86 0.97
CA ALA A 376 24.03 33.06 2.16
C ALA A 376 24.23 33.86 3.45
N ARG A 377 23.34 33.68 4.42
CA ARG A 377 23.48 34.31 5.75
C ARG A 377 24.45 33.50 6.61
N PRO A 378 25.64 34.04 6.94
CA PRO A 378 26.57 33.33 7.81
C PRO A 378 26.02 33.26 9.24
N GLN A 379 26.23 32.12 9.90
CA GLN A 379 25.88 31.90 11.30
C GLN A 379 27.07 31.28 12.04
N GLU A 380 27.21 31.61 13.33
CA GLU A 380 28.18 30.96 14.21
C GLU A 380 27.78 29.51 14.46
N VAL A 381 28.67 28.56 14.16
CA VAL A 381 28.44 27.12 14.36
C VAL A 381 29.07 26.70 15.67
N VAL A 382 28.23 26.47 16.68
CA VAL A 382 28.66 25.88 17.96
C VAL A 382 28.58 24.35 17.82
N LEU A 383 29.71 23.69 18.01
CA LEU A 383 29.81 22.23 18.04
C LEU A 383 29.58 21.73 19.46
N ASP A 384 28.81 20.65 19.62
CA ASP A 384 28.73 19.95 20.90
C ASP A 384 30.04 19.22 21.27
N ASP A 385 30.16 18.74 22.51
CA ASP A 385 31.42 18.16 23.02
C ASP A 385 31.84 16.88 22.26
N GLU A 386 30.89 16.08 21.77
CA GLU A 386 31.20 14.89 20.95
C GLU A 386 31.56 15.28 19.52
N GLU A 387 30.93 16.32 18.95
CA GLU A 387 31.30 16.90 17.66
C GLU A 387 32.71 17.50 17.69
N GLN A 388 33.09 18.14 18.80
CA GLN A 388 34.45 18.61 19.03
C GLN A 388 35.43 17.44 19.13
N TYR A 389 35.06 16.35 19.81
CA TYR A 389 35.87 15.12 19.87
C TYR A 389 36.11 14.52 18.47
N VAL A 390 35.06 14.41 17.65
CA VAL A 390 35.19 13.92 16.26
C VAL A 390 36.08 14.86 15.43
N ALA A 391 35.87 16.17 15.51
CA ALA A 391 36.69 17.15 14.78
C ALA A 391 38.16 17.10 15.20
N ALA A 392 38.45 16.99 16.51
CA ALA A 392 39.81 16.86 17.03
C ALA A 392 40.46 15.53 16.58
N SER A 393 39.68 14.44 16.52
CA SER A 393 40.11 13.12 16.04
C SER A 393 40.55 13.19 14.59
N LEU A 394 39.75 13.80 13.70
CA LEU A 394 40.07 13.95 12.27
C LEU A 394 41.31 14.83 12.01
N ARG A 395 41.60 15.78 12.91
CA ARG A 395 42.80 16.63 12.90
C ARG A 395 44.02 15.99 13.57
N LEU A 396 43.87 14.83 14.21
CA LEU A 396 44.90 14.20 15.05
C LEU A 396 45.40 15.13 16.18
N ASP A 397 44.52 15.99 16.72
CA ASP A 397 44.87 16.92 17.79
C ASP A 397 44.92 16.20 19.14
N ARG A 398 46.10 15.68 19.47
CA ARG A 398 46.32 14.89 20.69
C ARG A 398 46.02 15.66 21.97
N GLY A 399 46.36 16.95 22.00
CA GLY A 399 46.19 17.77 23.20
C GLY A 399 44.71 17.97 23.51
N GLU A 400 43.95 18.31 22.49
CA GLU A 400 42.52 18.53 22.63
C GLU A 400 41.75 17.23 22.88
N LEU A 401 42.14 16.13 22.22
CA LEU A 401 41.53 14.82 22.47
C LEU A 401 41.76 14.34 23.90
N HIS A 402 42.97 14.47 24.44
CA HIS A 402 43.22 14.12 25.84
C HIS A 402 42.42 15.00 26.81
N ARG A 403 42.25 16.29 26.50
CA ARG A 403 41.42 17.21 27.30
C ARG A 403 39.96 16.78 27.30
N ILE A 404 39.40 16.48 26.12
CA ILE A 404 37.99 16.06 25.98
C ILE A 404 37.78 14.69 26.63
N LEU A 405 38.64 13.70 26.37
CA LEU A 405 38.54 12.36 26.93
C LEU A 405 38.75 12.31 28.45
N ALA A 406 39.47 13.27 29.03
CA ALA A 406 39.56 13.41 30.48
C ALA A 406 38.22 13.77 31.14
N GLN A 407 37.34 14.43 30.39
CA GLN A 407 35.99 14.81 30.83
C GLN A 407 34.93 13.78 30.39
N HIS A 408 35.14 13.18 29.21
CA HIS A 408 34.21 12.27 28.53
C HIS A 408 34.90 10.98 28.06
N PRO A 409 35.34 10.10 28.97
CA PRO A 409 36.00 8.83 28.61
C PRO A 409 35.10 7.88 27.82
N GLU A 410 33.77 8.02 27.96
CA GLU A 410 32.77 7.23 27.25
C GLU A 410 32.85 7.39 25.72
N TYR A 411 33.43 8.48 25.21
CA TYR A 411 33.58 8.71 23.76
C TYR A 411 34.53 7.71 23.09
N LEU A 412 35.41 7.03 23.84
CA LEU A 412 36.20 5.92 23.31
C LEU A 412 35.35 4.71 22.91
N GLN A 413 34.17 4.54 23.52
CA GLN A 413 33.21 3.48 23.19
C GLN A 413 32.22 3.91 22.11
N SER A 414 32.22 5.19 21.70
CA SER A 414 31.37 5.70 20.63
C SER A 414 31.95 5.33 19.27
N ALA A 415 31.14 4.71 18.41
CA ALA A 415 31.52 4.37 17.03
C ALA A 415 31.73 5.62 16.14
N ARG A 416 31.26 6.80 16.58
CA ARG A 416 31.10 8.00 15.75
C ARG A 416 32.42 8.48 15.12
N ALA A 417 33.48 8.64 15.92
CA ALA A 417 34.78 9.16 15.44
C ALA A 417 35.48 8.18 14.48
N ILE A 418 35.53 6.89 14.83
CA ILE A 418 36.18 5.87 14.00
C ILE A 418 35.39 5.61 12.71
N PHE A 419 34.06 5.68 12.74
CA PHE A 419 33.24 5.56 11.53
C PHE A 419 33.45 6.75 10.60
N GLU A 420 33.56 7.96 11.12
CA GLU A 420 33.81 9.14 10.30
C GLU A 420 35.20 9.11 9.64
N ALA A 421 36.24 8.71 10.41
CA ALA A 421 37.57 8.46 9.84
C ALA A 421 37.56 7.34 8.78
N THR A 422 36.75 6.29 9.00
CA THR A 422 36.59 5.17 8.06
C THR A 422 35.96 5.62 6.75
N ARG A 423 34.90 6.44 6.77
CA ARG A 423 34.27 7.01 5.56
C ARG A 423 35.25 7.81 4.69
N GLN A 424 36.26 8.40 5.30
CA GLN A 424 37.29 9.19 4.62
C GLN A 424 38.53 8.36 4.23
N ASP A 425 38.52 7.04 4.43
CA ASP A 425 39.65 6.12 4.26
C ASP A 425 40.94 6.61 4.98
N ARG A 426 40.77 7.28 6.12
CA ARG A 426 41.85 7.85 6.95
C ARG A 426 42.42 6.80 7.90
N ALA A 427 43.18 5.86 7.34
CA ALA A 427 43.82 4.78 8.11
C ALA A 427 44.76 5.29 9.21
N ASP A 428 45.36 6.48 9.04
CA ASP A 428 46.17 7.16 10.06
C ASP A 428 45.34 7.55 11.30
N VAL A 429 44.13 8.08 11.10
CA VAL A 429 43.20 8.45 12.19
C VAL A 429 42.61 7.20 12.83
N VAL A 430 42.20 6.21 12.03
CA VAL A 430 41.70 4.93 12.56
C VAL A 430 42.76 4.23 13.41
N ALA A 431 44.01 4.13 12.92
CA ALA A 431 45.11 3.57 13.71
C ALA A 431 45.29 4.32 15.03
N PHE A 432 45.28 5.66 14.98
CA PHE A 432 45.42 6.48 16.17
C PHE A 432 44.28 6.31 17.18
N LEU A 433 43.02 6.22 16.73
CA LEU A 433 41.86 5.96 17.60
C LEU A 433 41.92 4.58 18.25
N LEU A 434 42.35 3.55 17.50
CA LEU A 434 42.57 2.21 18.05
C LEU A 434 43.68 2.23 19.11
N ASP A 435 44.78 2.94 18.85
CA ASP A 435 45.91 3.08 19.79
C ASP A 435 45.52 3.91 21.05
N LEU A 436 44.54 4.81 20.94
CA LEU A 436 43.93 5.54 22.07
C LEU A 436 42.96 4.67 22.90
N GLY A 437 42.58 3.48 22.42
CA GLY A 437 41.74 2.53 23.14
C GLY A 437 40.32 2.36 22.62
N THR A 438 39.97 2.91 21.44
CA THR A 438 38.70 2.58 20.78
C THR A 438 38.67 1.09 20.38
N PRO A 439 37.63 0.32 20.72
CA PRO A 439 37.56 -1.10 20.36
C PRO A 439 37.53 -1.33 18.84
N ILE A 440 38.31 -2.29 18.34
CA ILE A 440 38.32 -2.65 16.91
C ILE A 440 36.97 -3.21 16.43
N GLU A 441 36.23 -3.85 17.33
CA GLU A 441 34.90 -4.40 17.09
C GLU A 441 33.78 -3.48 17.63
N VAL A 442 34.03 -2.17 17.76
CA VAL A 442 32.99 -1.23 18.22
C VAL A 442 31.77 -1.29 17.31
N GLU A 443 30.59 -1.34 17.92
CA GLU A 443 29.32 -1.52 17.22
C GLU A 443 28.44 -0.30 17.37
N ASP A 444 27.69 0.02 16.31
CA ASP A 444 26.57 0.95 16.40
C ASP A 444 25.26 0.22 16.81
N ALA A 445 24.15 0.96 16.86
CA ALA A 445 22.84 0.40 17.20
C ALA A 445 22.35 -0.71 16.23
N ARG A 446 22.94 -0.82 15.04
CA ARG A 446 22.63 -1.80 14.00
C ARG A 446 23.65 -2.95 13.96
N LYS A 447 24.57 -3.01 14.93
CA LYS A 447 25.69 -3.97 14.96
C LYS A 447 26.63 -3.85 13.76
N GLN A 448 26.68 -2.69 13.11
CA GLN A 448 27.70 -2.42 12.12
C GLN A 448 29.04 -2.19 12.84
N ARG A 449 30.12 -2.64 12.21
CA ARG A 449 31.49 -2.61 12.74
C ARG A 449 32.38 -1.81 11.79
N PRO A 450 33.58 -1.34 12.20
CA PRO A 450 34.46 -0.57 11.32
C PRO A 450 34.73 -1.25 9.98
N LEU A 451 34.86 -2.59 9.94
CA LEU A 451 35.08 -3.32 8.69
C LEU A 451 33.85 -3.32 7.75
N HIS A 452 32.63 -3.35 8.28
CA HIS A 452 31.41 -3.17 7.48
C HIS A 452 31.40 -1.77 6.83
N LEU A 453 31.71 -0.73 7.61
CA LEU A 453 31.76 0.64 7.11
C LEU A 453 32.89 0.82 6.10
N ALA A 454 34.04 0.19 6.32
CA ALA A 454 35.15 0.24 5.37
C ALA A 454 34.74 -0.39 4.04
N ALA A 455 34.08 -1.55 4.08
CA ALA A 455 33.57 -2.22 2.90
C ALA A 455 32.50 -1.40 2.15
N ALA A 456 31.58 -0.76 2.87
CA ALA A 456 30.52 0.06 2.28
C ALA A 456 31.02 1.38 1.64
N ASN A 457 32.24 1.82 1.95
CA ASN A 457 32.81 3.09 1.46
C ASN A 457 34.08 2.90 0.59
N ASP A 458 34.39 1.68 0.15
CA ASP A 458 35.64 1.33 -0.54
C ASP A 458 36.91 1.85 0.19
N ALA A 459 36.88 1.87 1.52
CA ALA A 459 37.97 2.36 2.37
C ALA A 459 39.06 1.28 2.51
N VAL A 460 39.75 0.98 1.41
CA VAL A 460 40.68 -0.14 1.28
C VAL A 460 41.87 -0.03 2.26
N ARG A 461 42.35 1.18 2.57
CA ARG A 461 43.47 1.34 3.52
C ARG A 461 43.02 1.02 4.93
N VAL A 462 41.83 1.50 5.32
CA VAL A 462 41.23 1.19 6.62
C VAL A 462 40.91 -0.31 6.73
N ALA A 463 40.27 -0.90 5.73
CA ALA A 463 39.98 -2.33 5.72
C ALA A 463 41.27 -3.17 5.88
N ARG A 464 42.33 -2.84 5.14
CA ARG A 464 43.63 -3.52 5.27
C ARG A 464 44.18 -3.42 6.69
N LEU A 465 44.19 -2.22 7.28
CA LEU A 465 44.64 -2.00 8.65
C LEU A 465 43.81 -2.84 9.65
N LEU A 466 42.50 -2.86 9.50
CA LEU A 466 41.61 -3.63 10.38
C LEU A 466 41.88 -5.14 10.26
N ILE A 467 42.06 -5.65 9.05
CA ILE A 467 42.41 -7.06 8.79
C ILE A 467 43.77 -7.40 9.42
N GLU A 468 44.79 -6.53 9.24
CA GLU A 468 46.12 -6.69 9.84
C GLU A 468 46.08 -6.65 11.38
N ARG A 469 45.16 -5.88 11.96
CA ARG A 469 44.92 -5.79 13.41
C ARG A 469 43.97 -6.89 13.93
N GLY A 470 43.54 -7.83 13.08
CA GLY A 470 42.78 -9.03 13.47
C GLY A 470 41.27 -8.84 13.59
N ALA A 471 40.68 -7.90 12.83
CA ALA A 471 39.23 -7.72 12.80
C ALA A 471 38.49 -8.97 12.29
N VAL A 472 37.28 -9.21 12.81
CA VAL A 472 36.43 -10.31 12.35
C VAL A 472 35.90 -10.04 10.94
N LEU A 473 36.23 -10.93 10.00
CA LEU A 473 35.98 -10.76 8.57
C LEU A 473 34.53 -10.99 8.13
N ASP A 474 33.92 -12.08 8.60
CA ASP A 474 32.61 -12.56 8.14
C ASP A 474 31.52 -12.38 9.23
N ALA A 475 31.60 -11.28 9.99
CA ALA A 475 30.56 -10.93 10.97
C ALA A 475 29.29 -10.44 10.25
N TYR A 476 28.12 -10.71 10.82
CA TYR A 476 26.84 -10.24 10.30
C TYR A 476 26.33 -9.01 11.07
N GLU A 477 25.84 -8.01 10.37
CA GLU A 477 25.10 -6.87 10.96
C GLU A 477 23.58 -7.12 11.03
N LEU A 478 22.82 -6.30 11.78
CA LEU A 478 21.39 -6.57 12.05
C LEU A 478 20.40 -5.91 11.08
N ASN A 479 20.84 -4.97 10.24
CA ASN A 479 19.95 -4.23 9.34
C ASN A 479 19.56 -5.07 8.12
N TYR A 480 20.49 -5.84 7.57
CA TYR A 480 20.31 -6.67 6.38
C TYR A 480 20.85 -8.10 6.52
N SER A 481 21.47 -8.44 7.66
CA SER A 481 22.19 -9.72 7.82
C SER A 481 23.31 -9.87 6.78
N ASN A 482 24.05 -8.78 6.54
CA ASN A 482 25.16 -8.74 5.58
C ASN A 482 26.51 -8.85 6.29
N THR A 483 27.47 -9.47 5.60
CA THR A 483 28.89 -9.44 5.92
C THR A 483 29.58 -8.21 5.30
N PRO A 484 30.81 -7.86 5.69
CA PRO A 484 31.62 -6.88 4.96
C PRO A 484 31.78 -7.23 3.47
N LEU A 485 31.92 -8.52 3.11
CA LEU A 485 32.01 -8.92 1.71
C LEU A 485 30.70 -8.67 0.96
N ASP A 486 29.53 -8.88 1.59
CA ASP A 486 28.23 -8.55 0.99
C ASP A 486 28.14 -7.07 0.61
N PHE A 487 28.58 -6.15 1.49
CA PHE A 487 28.61 -4.71 1.16
C PHE A 487 29.52 -4.43 -0.04
N ALA A 488 30.72 -5.01 -0.06
CA ALA A 488 31.67 -4.82 -1.17
C ALA A 488 31.11 -5.36 -2.51
N VAL A 489 30.45 -6.53 -2.48
CA VAL A 489 29.81 -7.16 -3.64
C VAL A 489 28.60 -6.34 -4.10
N TYR A 490 27.76 -5.88 -3.18
CA TYR A 490 26.58 -5.08 -3.49
C TYR A 490 26.93 -3.76 -4.18
N HIS A 491 27.97 -3.07 -3.69
CA HIS A 491 28.47 -1.83 -4.28
C HIS A 491 29.43 -2.02 -5.46
N ASP A 492 29.79 -3.27 -5.77
CA ASP A 492 30.69 -3.64 -6.87
C ASP A 492 32.09 -2.99 -6.76
N TYR A 493 32.65 -2.91 -5.55
CA TYR A 493 33.96 -2.32 -5.30
C TYR A 493 35.09 -3.33 -5.54
N PRO A 494 35.77 -3.35 -6.71
CA PRO A 494 36.59 -4.49 -7.09
C PRO A 494 37.81 -4.65 -6.21
N ARG A 495 38.39 -3.54 -5.75
CA ARG A 495 39.56 -3.52 -4.85
C ARG A 495 39.21 -4.04 -3.46
N MET A 496 38.04 -3.70 -2.94
CA MET A 496 37.55 -4.20 -1.67
C MET A 496 37.15 -5.67 -1.76
N ILE A 497 36.45 -6.07 -2.83
CA ILE A 497 36.10 -7.47 -3.11
C ILE A 497 37.38 -8.32 -3.17
N GLU A 498 38.38 -7.89 -3.94
CA GLU A 498 39.67 -8.59 -4.06
C GLU A 498 40.38 -8.71 -2.70
N LEU A 499 40.32 -7.67 -1.86
CA LEU A 499 40.92 -7.70 -0.52
C LEU A 499 40.19 -8.69 0.40
N LEU A 500 38.87 -8.63 0.46
CA LEU A 500 38.06 -9.40 1.39
C LEU A 500 37.90 -10.87 0.95
N SER A 501 37.71 -11.14 -0.33
CA SER A 501 37.45 -12.51 -0.84
C SER A 501 38.62 -13.47 -0.55
N ARG A 502 39.85 -12.97 -0.60
CA ARG A 502 41.09 -13.72 -0.27
C ARG A 502 41.08 -14.31 1.14
N HIS A 503 40.35 -13.69 2.05
CA HIS A 503 40.35 -14.07 3.46
C HIS A 503 38.99 -14.60 3.94
N SER A 504 37.90 -14.22 3.26
CA SER A 504 36.53 -14.66 3.59
C SER A 504 36.36 -16.17 3.44
N ARG A 505 35.39 -16.70 4.19
CA ARG A 505 34.89 -18.08 4.11
C ARG A 505 33.42 -18.13 3.69
N ASP A 506 32.85 -17.00 3.27
CA ASP A 506 31.46 -16.93 2.84
C ASP A 506 31.25 -17.57 1.46
N VAL A 507 30.79 -18.81 1.47
CA VAL A 507 30.54 -19.58 0.24
C VAL A 507 29.47 -18.97 -0.66
N TRP A 508 28.55 -18.13 -0.16
CA TRP A 508 27.50 -17.52 -0.99
C TRP A 508 28.08 -16.47 -1.93
N ASN A 509 28.84 -15.51 -1.38
CA ASN A 509 29.51 -14.50 -2.16
C ASN A 509 30.63 -15.09 -3.02
N LEU A 510 31.42 -16.03 -2.48
CA LEU A 510 32.48 -16.68 -3.26
C LEU A 510 31.92 -17.48 -4.46
N THR A 511 30.77 -18.15 -4.30
CA THR A 511 30.05 -18.78 -5.42
C THR A 511 29.61 -17.76 -6.45
N SER A 512 28.98 -16.68 -6.03
CA SER A 512 28.48 -15.62 -6.93
C SER A 512 29.61 -14.92 -7.69
N LEU A 513 30.76 -14.72 -7.04
CA LEU A 513 31.98 -14.14 -7.62
C LEU A 513 32.71 -15.10 -8.57
N GLY A 514 32.44 -16.40 -8.47
CA GLY A 514 33.14 -17.42 -9.24
C GLY A 514 34.59 -17.63 -8.78
N ASP A 515 34.87 -17.45 -7.49
CA ASP A 515 36.19 -17.65 -6.90
C ASP A 515 36.40 -19.16 -6.60
N VAL A 516 36.57 -19.93 -7.67
CA VAL A 516 36.65 -21.40 -7.62
C VAL A 516 37.80 -21.87 -6.73
N ASP A 517 38.94 -21.20 -6.80
CA ASP A 517 40.13 -21.57 -6.04
C ASP A 517 39.91 -21.35 -4.53
N ARG A 518 39.37 -20.19 -4.15
CA ARG A 518 39.04 -19.93 -2.75
C ARG A 518 37.94 -20.86 -2.24
N LEU A 519 36.90 -21.12 -3.04
CA LEU A 519 35.86 -22.10 -2.71
C LEU A 519 36.45 -23.49 -2.48
N ARG A 520 37.42 -23.91 -3.31
CA ARG A 520 38.08 -25.21 -3.16
C ARG A 520 38.83 -25.27 -1.83
N GLU A 521 39.55 -24.22 -1.44
CA GLU A 521 40.20 -24.13 -0.12
C GLU A 521 39.19 -24.18 1.04
N VAL A 522 38.12 -23.38 0.94
CA VAL A 522 37.10 -23.24 1.99
C VAL A 522 36.32 -24.54 2.17
N VAL A 523 35.88 -25.16 1.08
CA VAL A 523 35.14 -26.44 1.10
C VAL A 523 36.05 -27.61 1.44
N ALA A 524 37.33 -27.61 1.05
CA ALA A 524 38.27 -28.63 1.52
C ALA A 524 38.52 -28.54 3.04
N ALA A 525 38.60 -27.31 3.57
CA ALA A 525 38.76 -27.08 5.00
C ALA A 525 37.47 -27.39 5.78
N ASP A 526 36.29 -27.16 5.19
CA ASP A 526 34.99 -27.51 5.78
C ASP A 526 33.98 -27.97 4.71
N PRO A 527 33.94 -29.28 4.38
CA PRO A 527 33.07 -29.84 3.35
C PRO A 527 31.57 -29.58 3.55
N ARG A 528 31.15 -29.27 4.78
CA ARG A 528 29.74 -29.00 5.09
C ARG A 528 29.25 -27.71 4.41
N LEU A 529 30.14 -26.76 4.15
CA LEU A 529 29.79 -25.49 3.51
C LEU A 529 29.26 -25.68 2.07
N ALA A 530 29.56 -26.79 1.39
CA ALA A 530 28.95 -27.10 0.09
C ALA A 530 27.45 -27.47 0.17
N LYS A 531 26.96 -27.85 1.35
CA LYS A 531 25.59 -28.34 1.60
C LYS A 531 24.70 -27.32 2.30
N VAL A 532 25.21 -26.11 2.51
CA VAL A 532 24.48 -25.03 3.16
C VAL A 532 23.20 -24.68 2.37
N SER A 533 22.09 -24.54 3.09
CA SER A 533 20.80 -24.18 2.51
C SER A 533 19.98 -23.29 3.44
N TRP A 534 19.37 -22.26 2.86
CA TRP A 534 18.59 -21.21 3.53
C TRP A 534 17.46 -20.76 2.60
N GLY A 535 16.43 -21.62 2.47
CA GLY A 535 15.35 -21.42 1.50
C GLY A 535 15.77 -21.53 0.04
N THR A 536 17.08 -21.50 -0.25
CA THR A 536 17.82 -21.75 -1.50
C THR A 536 19.18 -22.38 -1.15
N THR A 537 20.01 -22.71 -2.14
CA THR A 537 21.42 -23.13 -1.95
C THR A 537 22.35 -22.21 -2.74
N PRO A 538 23.67 -22.19 -2.49
CA PRO A 538 24.61 -21.42 -3.32
C PRO A 538 24.53 -21.75 -4.82
N LEU A 539 24.07 -22.96 -5.18
CA LEU A 539 23.86 -23.37 -6.57
C LEU A 539 22.77 -22.54 -7.30
N PHE A 540 21.93 -21.80 -6.58
CA PHE A 540 20.98 -20.85 -7.18
C PHE A 540 21.65 -19.56 -7.64
N TRP A 541 22.87 -19.28 -7.16
CA TRP A 541 23.59 -18.01 -7.29
C TRP A 541 24.91 -18.18 -8.05
N LEU A 542 24.95 -19.08 -9.03
CA LEU A 542 26.16 -19.40 -9.81
C LEU A 542 26.69 -18.18 -10.59
N PRO A 543 28.01 -18.09 -10.85
CA PRO A 543 28.60 -16.98 -11.59
C PRO A 543 28.16 -17.00 -13.06
N GLU A 544 28.30 -15.87 -13.75
CA GLU A 544 27.88 -15.76 -15.16
C GLU A 544 28.72 -16.57 -16.15
N ASP A 545 29.97 -16.84 -15.81
CA ASP A 545 30.85 -17.71 -16.58
C ASP A 545 30.39 -19.16 -16.39
N GLU A 546 29.79 -19.74 -17.43
CA GLU A 546 29.23 -21.09 -17.37
C GLU A 546 30.31 -22.15 -17.08
N HIS A 547 31.58 -21.91 -17.45
CA HIS A 547 32.67 -22.85 -17.14
C HIS A 547 32.99 -22.83 -15.64
N LYS A 548 33.12 -21.64 -15.06
CA LYS A 548 33.28 -21.50 -13.60
C LYS A 548 32.06 -22.03 -12.84
N ALA A 549 30.85 -21.77 -13.35
CA ALA A 549 29.62 -22.31 -12.77
C ALA A 549 29.61 -23.84 -12.78
N LEU A 550 30.03 -24.47 -13.89
CA LEU A 550 30.18 -25.93 -13.98
C LEU A 550 31.23 -26.45 -12.98
N GLU A 551 32.36 -25.78 -12.83
CA GLU A 551 33.39 -26.16 -11.84
C GLU A 551 32.85 -26.08 -10.41
N ILE A 552 32.11 -25.02 -10.08
CA ILE A 552 31.50 -24.85 -8.75
C ILE A 552 30.41 -25.91 -8.52
N VAL A 553 29.53 -26.16 -9.50
CA VAL A 553 28.51 -27.21 -9.40
C VAL A 553 29.18 -28.56 -9.17
N LYS A 554 30.22 -28.92 -9.93
CA LYS A 554 30.98 -30.16 -9.71
C LYS A 554 31.59 -30.21 -8.32
N LEU A 555 32.29 -29.16 -7.91
CA LEU A 555 32.90 -29.06 -6.57
C LEU A 555 31.85 -29.29 -5.47
N PHE A 556 30.68 -28.65 -5.58
CA PHE A 556 29.64 -28.74 -4.56
C PHE A 556 28.94 -30.10 -4.58
N LEU A 557 28.67 -30.67 -5.76
CA LEU A 557 28.10 -32.02 -5.90
C LEU A 557 29.06 -33.11 -5.39
N GLU A 558 30.37 -32.99 -5.65
CA GLU A 558 31.41 -33.88 -5.10
C GLU A 558 31.41 -33.88 -3.56
N HIS A 559 31.01 -32.77 -2.94
CA HIS A 559 30.90 -32.62 -1.49
C HIS A 559 29.45 -32.78 -0.98
N GLY A 560 28.55 -33.29 -1.82
CA GLY A 560 27.22 -33.77 -1.44
C GLY A 560 26.11 -32.71 -1.46
N ALA A 561 26.26 -31.63 -2.23
CA ALA A 561 25.17 -30.66 -2.45
C ALA A 561 23.96 -31.32 -3.12
N ASP A 562 22.75 -30.90 -2.74
CA ASP A 562 21.49 -31.42 -3.31
C ASP A 562 21.17 -30.72 -4.65
N PRO A 563 21.21 -31.43 -5.80
CA PRO A 563 20.95 -30.86 -7.12
C PRO A 563 19.45 -30.56 -7.36
N ILE A 564 18.54 -31.21 -6.63
CA ILE A 564 17.09 -31.09 -6.81
C ILE A 564 16.43 -30.26 -5.71
N PHE A 565 17.23 -29.57 -4.91
CA PHE A 565 16.73 -28.67 -3.88
C PHE A 565 15.74 -27.67 -4.48
N ARG A 566 14.53 -27.60 -3.90
CA ARG A 566 13.49 -26.67 -4.32
C ARG A 566 13.43 -25.48 -3.38
N SER A 567 13.44 -24.29 -3.96
CA SER A 567 13.32 -23.07 -3.18
C SER A 567 12.01 -23.04 -2.39
N ARG A 568 12.04 -22.50 -1.17
CA ARG A 568 10.84 -22.39 -0.33
C ARG A 568 9.84 -21.33 -0.85
N LYS A 569 10.32 -20.34 -1.61
CA LYS A 569 9.55 -19.18 -2.05
C LYS A 569 8.75 -19.45 -3.34
N ASP A 570 9.34 -20.15 -4.30
CA ASP A 570 8.78 -20.37 -5.65
C ASP A 570 8.85 -21.82 -6.14
N GLY A 571 9.49 -22.72 -5.37
CA GLY A 571 9.57 -24.15 -5.70
C GLY A 571 10.57 -24.49 -6.81
N TRP A 572 11.36 -23.53 -7.28
CA TRP A 572 12.33 -23.75 -8.36
C TRP A 572 13.59 -24.42 -7.87
N THR A 573 14.25 -25.10 -8.80
CA THR A 573 15.56 -25.71 -8.62
C THR A 573 16.67 -24.81 -9.16
N ALA A 574 17.91 -25.08 -8.77
CA ALA A 574 19.08 -24.44 -9.40
C ALA A 574 19.12 -24.68 -10.93
N ALA A 575 18.63 -25.84 -11.39
CA ALA A 575 18.50 -26.15 -12.82
C ALA A 575 17.48 -25.24 -13.53
N ASP A 576 16.36 -24.92 -12.87
CA ASP A 576 15.35 -23.99 -13.40
C ASP A 576 15.93 -22.58 -13.59
N ILE A 577 16.69 -22.10 -12.59
CA ILE A 577 17.41 -20.81 -12.67
C ILE A 577 18.44 -20.83 -13.80
N ALA A 578 19.23 -21.89 -13.90
CA ALA A 578 20.24 -22.06 -14.96
C ALA A 578 19.60 -22.03 -16.36
N ARG A 579 18.47 -22.73 -16.57
CA ARG A 579 17.73 -22.70 -17.85
C ARG A 579 17.24 -21.30 -18.18
N LYS A 580 16.73 -20.56 -17.20
CA LYS A 580 16.28 -19.17 -17.41
C LYS A 580 17.42 -18.23 -17.81
N ARG A 581 18.62 -18.47 -17.28
CA ARG A 581 19.83 -17.72 -17.60
C ARG A 581 20.51 -18.17 -18.90
N GLY A 582 19.98 -19.20 -19.58
CA GLY A 582 20.57 -19.76 -20.80
C GLY A 582 21.80 -20.65 -20.56
N MET A 583 22.03 -21.11 -19.32
CA MET A 583 23.14 -21.98 -18.92
C MET A 583 22.76 -23.45 -19.09
N GLY A 584 22.68 -23.90 -20.35
CA GLY A 584 22.18 -25.23 -20.70
C GLY A 584 23.03 -26.38 -20.16
N GLN A 585 24.36 -26.23 -20.07
CA GLN A 585 25.25 -27.28 -19.59
C GLN A 585 25.13 -27.44 -18.07
N VAL A 586 25.03 -26.32 -17.35
CA VAL A 586 24.79 -26.32 -15.90
C VAL A 586 23.44 -26.95 -15.58
N ALA A 587 22.38 -26.57 -16.30
CA ALA A 587 21.05 -27.15 -16.11
C ALA A 587 21.05 -28.67 -16.35
N ALA A 588 21.67 -29.11 -17.46
CA ALA A 588 21.77 -30.52 -17.79
C ALA A 588 22.57 -31.32 -16.74
N LEU A 589 23.65 -30.75 -16.20
CA LEU A 589 24.44 -31.37 -15.14
C LEU A 589 23.63 -31.55 -13.86
N LEU A 590 22.89 -30.52 -13.44
CA LEU A 590 22.03 -30.57 -12.25
C LEU A 590 20.86 -31.56 -12.43
N ASP A 591 20.19 -31.55 -13.60
CA ASP A 591 19.09 -32.48 -13.91
C ASP A 591 19.59 -33.94 -13.93
N ALA A 592 20.76 -34.20 -14.51
CA ALA A 592 21.36 -35.54 -14.54
C ALA A 592 21.73 -36.05 -13.14
N ALA A 593 22.22 -35.18 -12.26
CA ALA A 593 22.50 -35.51 -10.87
C ALA A 593 21.22 -35.79 -10.07
N GLY A 594 20.09 -35.16 -10.43
CA GLY A 594 18.78 -35.37 -9.80
C GLY A 594 18.07 -36.67 -10.17
N GLY A 595 18.27 -37.18 -11.39
CA GLY A 595 17.65 -38.43 -11.87
C GLY A 595 18.11 -39.72 -11.18
N ALA A 596 19.10 -39.65 -10.28
CA ALA A 596 19.64 -40.79 -9.54
C ALA A 596 18.95 -41.05 -8.18
N VAL A 597 18.00 -40.21 -7.75
CA VAL A 597 17.28 -40.34 -6.48
C VAL A 597 15.81 -40.66 -6.77
N SER A 598 15.37 -41.90 -6.47
CA SER A 598 13.97 -42.30 -6.63
C SER A 598 13.11 -41.81 -5.46
N ASP A 599 11.99 -41.17 -5.78
CA ASP A 599 11.01 -40.60 -4.86
C ASP A 599 10.10 -41.69 -4.24
N PRO A 600 10.06 -41.87 -2.90
CA PRO A 600 8.99 -42.60 -2.23
C PRO A 600 7.88 -41.65 -1.76
N GLU A 601 6.63 -42.01 -2.06
CA GLU A 601 5.37 -41.46 -1.55
C GLU A 601 5.52 -40.58 -0.29
N TRP A 602 5.46 -39.25 -0.47
CA TRP A 602 5.75 -38.29 0.59
C TRP A 602 4.50 -37.80 1.31
N ASP A 603 4.24 -38.32 2.52
CA ASP A 603 3.28 -37.71 3.46
C ASP A 603 3.96 -36.57 4.24
N ARG A 604 3.66 -35.34 3.82
CA ARG A 604 4.14 -34.09 4.44
C ARG A 604 3.91 -34.05 5.96
N ARG A 605 2.92 -34.77 6.47
CA ARG A 605 2.58 -34.85 7.90
C ARG A 605 3.64 -35.56 8.72
N GLU A 606 4.07 -36.74 8.28
CA GLU A 606 5.04 -37.58 9.00
C GLU A 606 6.43 -36.95 8.96
N TYR A 607 6.76 -36.30 7.84
CA TYR A 607 7.98 -35.50 7.70
C TYR A 607 8.05 -34.32 8.69
N LEU A 608 6.98 -33.52 8.82
CA LEU A 608 6.99 -32.37 9.71
C LEU A 608 7.12 -32.81 11.17
N LEU A 609 6.44 -33.88 11.56
CA LEU A 609 6.55 -34.43 12.90
C LEU A 609 7.99 -34.89 13.19
N ALA A 610 8.60 -35.64 12.26
CA ALA A 610 9.98 -36.11 12.39
C ALA A 610 11.01 -34.96 12.38
N ALA A 611 10.81 -33.92 11.57
CA ALA A 611 11.74 -32.80 11.42
C ALA A 611 11.79 -31.89 12.67
N TYR A 612 10.64 -31.59 13.26
CA TYR A 612 10.57 -30.78 14.49
C TYR A 612 11.13 -31.54 15.69
N GLU A 613 10.82 -32.83 15.77
CA GLU A 613 11.33 -33.73 16.81
C GLU A 613 12.85 -33.90 16.71
N GLN A 614 13.38 -34.02 15.49
CA GLN A 614 14.82 -34.06 15.26
C GLN A 614 15.51 -32.73 15.60
N SER A 615 14.87 -31.59 15.31
CA SER A 615 15.41 -30.26 15.63
C SER A 615 15.49 -30.02 17.14
N ALA A 616 14.55 -30.55 17.93
CA ALA A 616 14.63 -30.49 19.39
C ALA A 616 15.83 -31.29 19.92
N ARG A 617 16.07 -32.48 19.37
CA ARG A 617 17.24 -33.32 19.73
C ARG A 617 18.55 -32.67 19.33
N ASP A 618 18.58 -32.04 18.16
CA ASP A 618 19.76 -31.32 17.68
C ASP A 618 20.03 -30.08 18.56
N LEU A 619 19.01 -29.40 19.09
CA LEU A 619 19.18 -28.27 20.00
C LEU A 619 19.85 -28.69 21.32
N VAL A 620 19.40 -29.81 21.91
CA VAL A 620 20.03 -30.42 23.08
C VAL A 620 21.49 -30.77 22.77
N THR A 621 21.72 -31.44 21.65
CA THR A 621 23.05 -31.90 21.25
C THR A 621 24.04 -30.73 21.07
N VAL A 622 23.61 -29.66 20.42
CA VAL A 622 24.42 -28.44 20.19
C VAL A 622 24.69 -27.67 21.50
N SER A 623 23.76 -27.73 22.45
CA SER A 623 23.92 -27.09 23.75
C SER A 623 25.02 -27.74 24.59
N GLU A 624 25.22 -29.06 24.44
CA GLU A 624 26.14 -29.86 25.26
C GLU A 624 27.45 -30.23 24.56
N SER A 625 27.46 -30.23 23.23
CA SER A 625 28.58 -30.69 22.42
C SER A 625 28.79 -29.80 21.20
N ASP A 626 30.01 -29.81 20.65
CA ASP A 626 30.32 -29.16 19.38
C ASP A 626 29.95 -30.05 18.18
N ASP A 627 28.77 -30.71 18.22
CA ASP A 627 28.30 -31.54 17.11
C ASP A 627 27.88 -30.66 15.92
N ALA A 628 28.83 -30.61 14.99
CA ALA A 628 28.80 -29.84 13.75
C ALA A 628 27.62 -30.19 12.83
N GLN A 629 27.10 -31.42 12.89
CA GLN A 629 25.98 -31.86 12.07
C GLN A 629 24.64 -31.48 12.70
N ALA A 630 24.54 -31.54 14.03
CA ALA A 630 23.35 -31.07 14.75
C ALA A 630 23.13 -29.56 14.57
N LEU A 631 24.20 -28.75 14.66
CA LEU A 631 24.13 -27.30 14.44
C LEU A 631 23.66 -26.95 13.01
N GLU A 632 24.16 -27.70 12.03
CA GLU A 632 23.80 -27.53 10.62
C GLU A 632 22.33 -27.85 10.38
N ARG A 633 21.82 -28.97 10.92
CA ARG A 633 20.38 -29.32 10.83
C ARG A 633 19.51 -28.28 11.51
N LEU A 634 19.94 -27.74 12.65
CA LEU A 634 19.21 -26.71 13.38
C LEU A 634 19.12 -25.38 12.61
N GLY A 635 20.22 -24.97 11.97
CA GLY A 635 20.25 -23.78 11.14
C GLY A 635 19.32 -23.86 9.94
N ARG A 636 19.27 -25.03 9.27
CA ARG A 636 18.33 -25.28 8.17
C ARG A 636 16.87 -25.18 8.61
N HIS A 637 16.52 -25.70 9.78
CA HIS A 637 15.13 -25.67 10.29
C HIS A 637 14.61 -24.23 10.48
N PHE A 638 15.48 -23.32 10.93
CA PHE A 638 15.12 -21.93 11.19
C PHE A 638 15.48 -20.96 10.07
N ASP A 639 15.97 -21.47 8.93
CA ASP A 639 16.35 -20.66 7.79
C ASP A 639 17.42 -19.60 8.13
N ARG A 640 18.41 -19.98 8.95
CA ARG A 640 19.52 -19.12 9.40
C ARG A 640 20.83 -19.87 9.65
N ILE A 641 21.98 -19.29 9.28
CA ILE A 641 23.30 -19.71 9.79
C ILE A 641 23.32 -19.38 11.27
N VAL A 642 23.59 -20.40 12.05
CA VAL A 642 23.74 -20.33 13.49
C VAL A 642 25.11 -20.86 13.85
N SER A 643 25.84 -20.16 14.70
CA SER A 643 27.08 -20.65 15.30
C SER A 643 26.80 -21.34 16.64
N PHE A 644 27.70 -22.22 17.09
CA PHE A 644 27.61 -22.81 18.44
C PHE A 644 27.52 -21.72 19.51
N GLU A 645 28.32 -20.66 19.36
CA GLU A 645 28.32 -19.53 20.27
C GLU A 645 26.98 -18.78 20.25
N PHE A 646 26.38 -18.57 19.08
CA PHE A 646 25.07 -17.93 18.95
C PHE A 646 23.98 -18.73 19.67
N VAL A 647 23.91 -20.04 19.43
CA VAL A 647 22.92 -20.92 20.07
C VAL A 647 23.14 -20.97 21.57
N ARG A 648 24.39 -21.18 22.03
CA ARG A 648 24.70 -21.26 23.47
C ARG A 648 24.53 -19.93 24.19
N THR A 649 24.85 -18.79 23.56
CA THR A 649 24.60 -17.46 24.12
C THR A 649 23.11 -17.18 24.22
N GLY A 650 22.33 -17.58 23.21
CA GLY A 650 20.87 -17.54 23.26
C GLY A 650 20.28 -18.37 24.39
N LEU A 651 20.82 -19.58 24.63
CA LEU A 651 20.42 -20.46 25.72
C LEU A 651 20.85 -19.92 27.10
N ARG A 652 22.07 -19.38 27.24
CA ARG A 652 22.56 -18.75 28.49
C ARG A 652 21.72 -17.54 28.92
N ARG A 653 21.09 -16.84 27.98
CA ARG A 653 20.15 -15.74 28.27
C ARG A 653 18.77 -16.25 28.74
N ARG A 654 18.48 -17.54 28.57
CA ARG A 654 17.15 -18.14 28.79
C ARG A 654 17.13 -19.21 29.90
N ALA A 655 18.27 -19.80 30.27
CA ALA A 655 18.35 -20.89 31.25
C ALA A 655 19.42 -20.63 32.32
N ASP A 656 19.04 -20.81 33.58
CA ASP A 656 19.89 -20.71 34.77
C ASP A 656 20.83 -21.92 34.90
N GLY A 657 21.87 -21.98 34.06
CA GLY A 657 23.08 -22.78 34.32
C GLY A 657 22.95 -24.31 34.40
N VAL A 658 21.81 -24.91 34.06
CA VAL A 658 21.61 -26.38 34.06
C VAL A 658 21.47 -26.90 32.63
N ARG A 659 21.90 -28.15 32.43
CA ARG A 659 21.82 -28.96 31.20
C ARG A 659 20.42 -28.89 30.55
N LEU A 660 20.35 -28.69 29.22
CA LEU A 660 19.09 -28.53 28.47
C LEU A 660 18.44 -29.89 28.18
N GLU A 661 17.25 -30.14 28.73
CA GLU A 661 16.54 -31.40 28.54
C GLU A 661 15.69 -31.39 27.25
N LEU A 662 15.37 -32.58 26.70
CA LEU A 662 14.68 -32.70 25.40
C LEU A 662 13.28 -32.07 25.37
N ASP A 663 12.53 -32.15 26.47
CA ASP A 663 11.20 -31.53 26.54
C ASP A 663 11.27 -30.01 26.52
N GLU A 664 12.27 -29.42 27.18
CA GLU A 664 12.52 -27.98 27.11
C GLU A 664 12.96 -27.55 25.71
N ALA A 665 13.77 -28.37 25.05
CA ALA A 665 14.14 -28.14 23.66
C ALA A 665 12.94 -28.22 22.71
N ARG A 666 12.01 -29.17 22.91
CA ARG A 666 10.76 -29.26 22.15
C ARG A 666 9.91 -28.01 22.31
N GLU A 667 9.78 -27.50 23.54
CA GLU A 667 9.08 -26.25 23.82
C GLU A 667 9.75 -25.05 23.14
N ILE A 668 11.09 -24.97 23.18
CA ILE A 668 11.84 -23.90 22.50
C ILE A 668 11.66 -23.98 20.97
N ILE A 669 11.71 -25.18 20.38
CA ILE A 669 11.51 -25.38 18.94
C ILE A 669 10.08 -25.04 18.52
N ALA A 670 9.06 -25.49 19.27
CA ALA A 670 7.66 -25.17 19.00
C ALA A 670 7.41 -23.66 19.02
N ASN A 671 7.84 -22.98 20.09
CA ASN A 671 7.67 -21.54 20.26
C ASN A 671 8.38 -20.73 19.17
N ASN A 672 9.62 -21.07 18.85
CA ASN A 672 10.36 -20.39 17.79
C ASN A 672 9.78 -20.65 16.39
N SER A 673 8.96 -21.70 16.25
CA SER A 673 8.28 -22.04 14.99
C SER A 673 6.82 -21.57 14.97
N GLY A 674 6.40 -20.76 15.95
CA GLY A 674 5.07 -20.15 15.99
C GLY A 674 3.96 -20.99 16.65
N PHE A 675 4.32 -22.01 17.43
CA PHE A 675 3.39 -22.81 18.22
C PHE A 675 3.59 -22.56 19.71
N ASP A 676 2.52 -22.32 20.46
CA ASP A 676 2.59 -21.93 21.88
C ASP A 676 3.24 -22.97 22.80
N ASN A 677 3.20 -24.26 22.42
CA ASN A 677 3.90 -25.35 23.09
C ASN A 677 3.94 -26.61 22.23
N TRP A 678 4.68 -27.62 22.66
CA TRP A 678 4.80 -28.88 21.93
C TRP A 678 3.45 -29.60 21.76
N ALA A 679 2.54 -29.49 22.73
CA ALA A 679 1.20 -30.07 22.64
C ALA A 679 0.30 -29.35 21.60
N ALA A 680 0.41 -28.02 21.48
CA ALA A 680 -0.27 -27.23 20.45
C ALA A 680 0.26 -27.58 19.04
N PHE A 681 1.57 -27.78 18.92
CA PHE A 681 2.17 -28.35 17.70
C PHE A 681 1.58 -29.72 17.38
N LEU A 682 1.63 -30.69 18.30
CA LEU A 682 1.06 -32.04 18.09
C LEU A 682 -0.42 -32.02 17.72
N LYS A 683 -1.20 -31.11 18.30
CA LYS A 683 -2.62 -30.92 18.00
C LYS A 683 -2.84 -30.35 16.59
N SER A 684 -1.98 -29.44 16.13
CA SER A 684 -1.99 -28.93 14.75
C SER A 684 -1.73 -30.03 13.70
N VAL A 685 -0.94 -31.04 14.07
CA VAL A 685 -0.67 -32.22 13.22
C VAL A 685 -1.75 -33.33 13.38
N ALA A 686 -2.69 -33.18 14.32
CA ALA A 686 -3.71 -34.18 14.66
C ALA A 686 -5.13 -33.90 14.12
N VAL A 687 -5.44 -32.68 13.66
CA VAL A 687 -6.83 -32.30 13.31
C VAL A 687 -7.14 -32.56 11.82
N SER A 688 -7.58 -33.79 11.54
CA SER A 688 -8.65 -34.04 10.56
C SER A 688 -9.39 -35.33 10.92
N ALA A 689 -10.27 -35.24 11.92
CA ALA A 689 -11.38 -36.17 12.14
C ALA A 689 -12.37 -35.55 13.13
N GLN A 690 -13.56 -35.24 12.63
CA GLN A 690 -14.87 -35.15 13.30
C GLN A 690 -14.90 -34.96 14.83
N LEU A 691 -15.52 -33.87 15.32
CA LEU A 691 -16.07 -33.81 16.68
C LEU A 691 -17.52 -33.27 16.73
N PRO A 692 -18.35 -33.72 17.70
CA PRO A 692 -19.79 -33.45 17.78
C PRO A 692 -20.15 -32.20 18.61
N ARG A 693 -21.39 -31.70 18.48
CA ARG A 693 -21.97 -30.55 19.21
C ARG A 693 -22.04 -30.76 20.74
N PRO A 694 -21.71 -29.75 21.57
CA PRO A 694 -22.16 -29.68 22.97
C PRO A 694 -22.93 -28.39 23.34
N GLU A 695 -23.84 -28.58 24.29
CA GLU A 695 -24.90 -27.67 24.81
C GLU A 695 -24.42 -26.34 25.44
N SER A 696 -25.37 -25.42 25.65
CA SER A 696 -25.17 -24.08 26.22
C SER A 696 -24.93 -24.13 27.73
N ARG A 697 -23.82 -23.56 28.20
CA ARG A 697 -23.54 -23.33 29.63
C ARG A 697 -23.92 -21.90 29.98
N SER A 698 -24.62 -21.66 31.10
CA SER A 698 -24.89 -20.30 31.60
C SER A 698 -23.64 -19.67 32.22
N HIS A 699 -23.36 -18.40 31.90
CA HIS A 699 -22.21 -17.65 32.41
C HIS A 699 -22.54 -16.96 33.76
N THR A 700 -21.58 -16.96 34.68
CA THR A 700 -21.66 -16.30 35.99
C THR A 700 -21.16 -14.85 35.95
N ALA A 701 -21.41 -14.06 37.01
CA ALA A 701 -20.85 -12.71 37.14
C ALA A 701 -19.31 -12.71 37.07
N GLU A 702 -18.66 -13.73 37.61
CA GLU A 702 -17.21 -13.91 37.54
C GLU A 702 -16.74 -14.20 36.11
N ASP A 703 -17.51 -14.96 35.32
CA ASP A 703 -17.18 -15.24 33.92
C ASP A 703 -17.24 -13.97 33.07
N TYR A 704 -18.26 -13.12 33.28
CA TYR A 704 -18.37 -11.83 32.59
C TYR A 704 -17.30 -10.84 33.02
N GLN A 705 -16.98 -10.77 34.31
CA GLN A 705 -15.92 -9.91 34.81
C GLN A 705 -14.56 -10.30 34.23
N ARG A 706 -14.31 -11.61 34.10
CA ARG A 706 -13.09 -12.14 33.49
C ARG A 706 -13.02 -11.83 32.00
N ALA A 707 -14.13 -11.96 31.28
CA ALA A 707 -14.19 -11.58 29.86
C ALA A 707 -13.87 -10.10 29.65
N ALA A 708 -14.34 -9.19 30.52
CA ALA A 708 -14.01 -7.77 30.44
C ALA A 708 -12.50 -7.51 30.69
N GLN A 709 -11.91 -8.20 31.66
CA GLN A 709 -10.46 -8.14 31.91
C GLN A 709 -9.64 -8.69 30.75
N ASP A 710 -10.09 -9.80 30.16
CA ASP A 710 -9.40 -10.40 29.02
C ASP A 710 -9.49 -9.51 27.77
N PHE A 711 -10.57 -8.72 27.58
CA PHE A 711 -10.63 -7.70 26.52
C PHE A 711 -9.55 -6.62 26.68
N VAL A 712 -9.33 -6.14 27.90
CA VAL A 712 -8.26 -5.17 28.20
C VAL A 712 -6.88 -5.78 27.93
N ALA A 713 -6.63 -6.98 28.44
CA ALA A 713 -5.34 -7.65 28.27
C ALA A 713 -5.07 -8.05 26.81
N ALA A 714 -6.07 -8.56 26.09
CA ALA A 714 -5.94 -8.91 24.67
C ALA A 714 -5.68 -7.68 23.80
N TYR A 715 -6.25 -6.52 24.14
CA TYR A 715 -5.92 -5.25 23.48
C TYR A 715 -4.43 -4.88 23.64
N GLU A 716 -3.83 -5.19 24.79
CA GLU A 716 -2.39 -5.05 25.06
C GLU A 716 -1.53 -6.20 24.49
N ARG A 717 -2.12 -7.02 23.61
CA ARG A 717 -1.51 -8.17 22.92
C ARG A 717 -1.17 -9.36 23.83
N ASP A 718 -1.90 -9.55 24.94
CA ASP A 718 -1.84 -10.77 25.73
C ASP A 718 -2.50 -11.94 24.99
N ALA A 719 -1.69 -12.92 24.57
CA ALA A 719 -2.16 -14.10 23.82
C ALA A 719 -3.03 -15.04 24.67
N ALA A 720 -2.76 -15.17 25.97
CA ALA A 720 -3.55 -16.02 26.85
C ALA A 720 -4.93 -15.42 27.10
N ALA A 721 -5.02 -14.09 27.24
CA ALA A 721 -6.29 -13.38 27.30
C ALA A 721 -7.08 -13.51 25.99
N LEU A 722 -6.42 -13.38 24.83
CA LEU A 722 -7.06 -13.60 23.54
C LEU A 722 -7.61 -15.02 23.39
N GLN A 723 -6.86 -16.04 23.84
CA GLN A 723 -7.33 -17.42 23.83
C GLN A 723 -8.56 -17.60 24.73
N ARG A 724 -8.55 -17.05 25.96
CA ARG A 724 -9.70 -17.13 26.86
C ARG A 724 -10.93 -16.40 26.31
N LEU A 725 -10.74 -15.25 25.68
CA LEU A 725 -11.81 -14.59 24.92
C LEU A 725 -12.34 -15.47 23.80
N ASN A 726 -11.46 -16.10 23.02
CA ASN A 726 -11.85 -17.02 21.95
C ASN A 726 -12.64 -18.22 22.47
N GLU A 727 -12.31 -18.73 23.65
CA GLU A 727 -13.06 -19.79 24.33
C GLU A 727 -14.42 -19.29 24.85
N HIS A 728 -14.44 -18.15 25.56
CA HIS A 728 -15.67 -17.51 26.05
C HIS A 728 -16.63 -17.19 24.91
N TYR A 729 -16.11 -16.60 23.85
CA TYR A 729 -16.84 -16.22 22.65
C TYR A 729 -16.94 -17.33 21.62
N ARG A 730 -16.43 -18.55 21.87
CA ARG A 730 -16.40 -19.68 20.91
C ARG A 730 -16.11 -19.23 19.46
N ARG A 731 -15.14 -18.34 19.30
CA ARG A 731 -14.78 -17.64 18.06
C ARG A 731 -13.27 -17.59 17.94
N SER A 732 -12.75 -17.35 16.74
CA SER A 732 -11.33 -17.18 16.50
C SER A 732 -11.01 -15.70 16.22
N PHE A 733 -11.08 -14.86 17.25
CA PHE A 733 -10.57 -13.50 17.16
C PHE A 733 -9.05 -13.49 16.98
N SER A 734 -8.56 -12.65 16.08
CA SER A 734 -7.20 -12.12 16.12
C SER A 734 -7.12 -10.88 17.03
N PHE A 735 -5.91 -10.41 17.33
CA PHE A 735 -5.72 -9.12 18.01
C PHE A 735 -6.30 -7.96 17.20
N GLU A 736 -6.21 -8.03 15.87
CA GLU A 736 -6.79 -7.07 14.94
C GLU A 736 -8.33 -7.08 15.02
N ASP A 737 -8.93 -8.25 15.19
CA ASP A 737 -10.39 -8.39 15.37
C ASP A 737 -10.84 -7.79 16.71
N VAL A 738 -10.10 -8.03 17.80
CA VAL A 738 -10.36 -7.41 19.11
C VAL A 738 -10.24 -5.88 19.02
N ARG A 739 -9.16 -5.37 18.39
CA ARG A 739 -8.96 -3.92 18.21
C ARG A 739 -10.07 -3.29 17.40
N ALA A 740 -10.54 -3.96 16.35
CA ALA A 740 -11.63 -3.47 15.53
C ALA A 740 -12.95 -3.44 16.29
N GLU A 741 -13.20 -4.44 17.13
CA GLU A 741 -14.41 -4.49 17.94
C GLU A 741 -14.45 -3.36 18.98
N ILE A 742 -13.32 -3.11 19.64
CA ILE A 742 -13.15 -1.98 20.55
C ILE A 742 -13.36 -0.66 19.82
N TRP A 743 -12.70 -0.48 18.66
CA TRP A 743 -12.82 0.74 17.88
C TRP A 743 -14.27 1.02 17.48
N ARG A 744 -15.00 -0.02 17.06
CA ARG A 744 -16.39 0.08 16.61
C ARG A 744 -17.34 0.46 17.74
N ARG A 745 -17.16 -0.11 18.93
CA ARG A 745 -18.12 -0.01 20.04
C ARG A 745 -17.80 1.05 21.08
N VAL A 746 -16.55 1.51 21.17
CA VAL A 746 -16.11 2.42 22.25
C VAL A 746 -15.72 3.79 21.70
N TYR A 747 -16.62 4.77 21.76
CA TYR A 747 -16.38 6.12 21.26
C TYR A 747 -15.32 6.89 22.05
N ALA A 748 -15.37 6.84 23.40
CA ALA A 748 -14.40 7.50 24.26
C ALA A 748 -12.97 7.02 23.99
N PHE A 749 -12.79 5.71 23.76
CA PHE A 749 -11.54 5.13 23.32
C PHE A 749 -11.05 5.72 21.99
N ARG A 750 -11.90 5.76 20.95
CA ARG A 750 -11.55 6.36 19.65
C ARG A 750 -11.07 7.80 19.79
N GLU A 751 -11.77 8.59 20.60
CA GLU A 751 -11.42 9.99 20.77
C GLU A 751 -10.08 10.19 21.50
N ARG A 752 -9.79 9.35 22.51
CA ARG A 752 -8.46 9.35 23.15
C ARG A 752 -7.38 8.92 22.14
N ALA A 753 -7.70 7.96 21.28
CA ALA A 753 -6.77 7.46 20.27
C ALA A 753 -6.27 8.52 19.29
N PHE A 754 -7.06 9.56 19.04
CA PHE A 754 -6.66 10.70 18.20
C PHE A 754 -5.82 11.77 18.92
N LYS A 755 -5.64 11.72 20.25
CA LYS A 755 -5.05 12.81 21.05
C LYS A 755 -3.65 12.52 21.65
N GLY A 756 -3.06 11.33 21.48
CA GLY A 756 -1.69 11.07 21.97
C GLY A 756 -1.23 9.60 21.91
N PRO A 757 0.02 9.30 22.31
CA PRO A 757 0.66 7.99 22.13
C PRO A 757 0.23 6.88 23.13
N LYS A 758 -0.74 7.16 24.02
CA LYS A 758 -1.22 6.22 25.05
C LYS A 758 -2.67 5.86 24.79
N ASN A 759 -2.88 4.78 24.04
CA ASN A 759 -4.19 4.22 23.73
C ASN A 759 -4.36 2.96 24.55
N TYR A 760 -5.13 3.01 25.63
CA TYR A 760 -5.49 1.84 26.43
C TYR A 760 -7.02 1.76 26.56
N LEU A 761 -7.55 0.54 26.43
CA LEU A 761 -8.94 0.23 26.75
C LEU A 761 -9.10 0.25 28.27
N GLN A 762 -10.04 1.04 28.80
CA GLN A 762 -10.33 1.03 30.22
C GLN A 762 -11.27 -0.14 30.58
N LEU A 763 -11.18 -0.62 31.82
CA LEU A 763 -11.95 -1.81 32.24
C LEU A 763 -13.47 -1.56 32.22
N ASP A 764 -13.91 -0.37 32.59
CA ASP A 764 -15.33 0.05 32.52
C ASP A 764 -15.84 0.11 31.08
N GLU A 765 -14.99 0.50 30.12
CA GLU A 765 -15.30 0.44 28.69
C GLU A 765 -15.43 -1.02 28.20
N ALA A 766 -14.52 -1.90 28.64
CA ALA A 766 -14.59 -3.33 28.32
C ALA A 766 -15.83 -4.00 28.96
N GLN A 767 -16.19 -3.60 30.18
CA GLN A 767 -17.43 -4.01 30.85
C GLN A 767 -18.67 -3.59 30.04
N GLY A 768 -18.65 -2.39 29.44
CA GLY A 768 -19.69 -1.95 28.52
C GLY A 768 -19.88 -2.88 27.32
N ILE A 769 -18.78 -3.30 26.67
CA ILE A 769 -18.81 -4.26 25.54
C ILE A 769 -19.44 -5.59 25.98
N VAL A 770 -18.99 -6.14 27.11
CA VAL A 770 -19.46 -7.42 27.64
C VAL A 770 -20.94 -7.35 28.04
N ALA A 771 -21.38 -6.25 28.65
CA ALA A 771 -22.78 -6.02 28.99
C ALA A 771 -23.66 -6.01 27.73
N GLN A 772 -23.22 -5.33 26.67
CA GLN A 772 -23.92 -5.30 25.38
C GLN A 772 -24.01 -6.68 24.73
N ASP A 773 -22.92 -7.47 24.73
CA ASP A 773 -22.94 -8.83 24.18
C ASP A 773 -23.88 -9.77 24.94
N ALA A 774 -24.04 -9.54 26.24
CA ALA A 774 -25.01 -10.21 27.10
C ALA A 774 -26.46 -9.67 26.94
N GLY A 775 -26.66 -8.55 26.23
CA GLY A 775 -27.96 -7.94 25.96
C GLY A 775 -28.42 -6.88 26.98
N PHE A 776 -27.49 -6.26 27.71
CA PHE A 776 -27.77 -5.24 28.73
C PHE A 776 -27.19 -3.88 28.34
N GLY A 777 -27.90 -2.81 28.72
CA GLY A 777 -27.51 -1.42 28.43
C GLY A 777 -26.38 -0.87 29.30
N SER A 778 -26.10 -1.49 30.45
CA SER A 778 -24.98 -1.12 31.31
C SER A 778 -24.44 -2.31 32.09
N TRP A 779 -23.22 -2.16 32.60
CA TRP A 779 -22.62 -3.15 33.49
C TRP A 779 -23.42 -3.32 34.78
N GLU A 780 -23.93 -2.23 35.38
CA GLU A 780 -24.76 -2.33 36.58
C GLU A 780 -26.05 -3.10 36.32
N ALA A 781 -26.69 -2.89 35.16
CA ALA A 781 -27.91 -3.59 34.77
C ALA A 781 -27.68 -5.11 34.61
N LEU A 782 -26.56 -5.50 33.98
CA LEU A 782 -26.16 -6.91 33.89
C LEU A 782 -25.94 -7.52 35.28
N MET A 783 -25.20 -6.84 36.15
CA MET A 783 -24.90 -7.35 37.50
C MET A 783 -26.16 -7.47 38.37
N GLN A 784 -27.08 -6.49 38.28
CA GLN A 784 -28.37 -6.55 38.97
C GLN A 784 -29.24 -7.72 38.47
N ALA A 785 -29.26 -7.98 37.16
CA ALA A 785 -30.02 -9.10 36.59
C ALA A 785 -29.46 -10.46 37.02
N LEU A 786 -28.13 -10.61 37.05
CA LEU A 786 -27.47 -11.82 37.55
C LEU A 786 -27.75 -12.03 39.05
N ALA A 787 -27.74 -10.96 39.84
CA ALA A 787 -28.08 -11.01 41.26
C ALA A 787 -29.56 -11.36 41.51
N ALA A 788 -30.45 -10.95 40.61
CA ALA A 788 -31.88 -11.28 40.64
C ALA A 788 -32.22 -12.66 40.05
N GLY A 789 -31.25 -13.38 39.46
CA GLY A 789 -31.47 -14.68 38.81
C GLY A 789 -32.35 -14.62 37.55
N ALA A 790 -32.52 -13.45 36.94
CA ALA A 790 -33.37 -13.25 35.77
C ALA A 790 -32.53 -13.29 34.47
N PRO A 791 -32.71 -14.29 33.59
CA PRO A 791 -32.07 -14.30 32.27
C PRO A 791 -32.64 -13.17 31.39
N PRO A 792 -31.95 -12.76 30.32
CA PRO A 792 -32.35 -11.62 29.49
C PRO A 792 -33.78 -11.82 28.92
N GLN A 793 -34.76 -11.07 29.42
CA GLN A 793 -36.12 -11.06 28.90
C GLN A 793 -36.22 -10.10 27.71
N GLY A 794 -36.03 -10.65 26.52
CA GLY A 794 -36.24 -9.92 25.27
C GLY A 794 -35.88 -10.76 24.05
N ALA A 795 -36.52 -10.47 22.92
CA ALA A 795 -36.19 -11.06 21.63
C ALA A 795 -34.69 -10.85 21.31
N PRO A 796 -34.01 -11.81 20.65
CA PRO A 796 -32.60 -11.69 20.30
C PRO A 796 -32.32 -10.60 19.24
N TYR A 797 -33.36 -9.97 18.71
CA TYR A 797 -33.32 -8.99 17.65
C TYR A 797 -34.03 -7.67 18.03
N VAL A 798 -33.73 -6.62 17.27
CA VAL A 798 -34.46 -5.35 17.26
C VAL A 798 -35.01 -5.11 15.85
N ILE A 799 -36.23 -4.58 15.77
CA ILE A 799 -36.87 -4.19 14.50
C ILE A 799 -36.98 -2.68 14.47
N ASP A 800 -36.37 -2.07 13.46
CA ASP A 800 -36.69 -0.70 13.06
C ASP A 800 -37.88 -0.75 12.09
N ALA A 801 -39.06 -0.46 12.62
CA ALA A 801 -40.30 -0.50 11.83
C ALA A 801 -40.38 0.63 10.78
N LYS A 802 -39.61 1.72 10.94
CA LYS A 802 -39.60 2.85 10.02
C LYS A 802 -38.75 2.53 8.79
N GLU A 803 -37.56 1.99 9.02
CA GLU A 803 -36.63 1.61 7.94
C GLU A 803 -36.92 0.20 7.39
N ASN A 804 -37.85 -0.52 8.02
CA ASN A 804 -38.24 -1.89 7.69
C ASN A 804 -37.04 -2.87 7.74
N VAL A 805 -36.24 -2.74 8.80
CA VAL A 805 -35.00 -3.50 9.01
C VAL A 805 -35.00 -4.24 10.34
N ILE A 806 -34.35 -5.40 10.37
CA ILE A 806 -34.07 -6.17 11.58
C ILE A 806 -32.56 -6.30 11.81
N GLY A 807 -32.13 -6.37 13.06
CA GLY A 807 -30.74 -6.66 13.41
C GLY A 807 -30.61 -7.39 14.74
N PRO A 808 -29.48 -8.05 14.99
CA PRO A 808 -29.24 -8.74 16.25
C PRO A 808 -29.03 -7.72 17.37
N ARG A 809 -29.64 -7.98 18.54
CA ARG A 809 -29.57 -7.14 19.74
C ARG A 809 -28.45 -7.56 20.69
N ARG A 810 -28.05 -8.82 20.60
CA ARG A 810 -27.05 -9.48 21.43
C ARG A 810 -26.31 -10.49 20.56
N ARG A 811 -25.38 -11.21 21.17
CA ARG A 811 -24.74 -12.34 20.52
C ARG A 811 -25.77 -13.41 20.13
N MET A 812 -25.69 -13.87 18.89
CA MET A 812 -26.66 -14.79 18.29
C MET A 812 -26.14 -16.23 18.28
N THR A 813 -26.93 -17.17 18.78
CA THR A 813 -26.75 -18.60 18.48
C THR A 813 -27.37 -18.95 17.12
N ASP A 814 -27.13 -20.17 16.62
CA ASP A 814 -27.81 -20.65 15.41
C ASP A 814 -29.34 -20.62 15.54
N ALA A 815 -29.87 -20.94 16.74
CA ALA A 815 -31.30 -20.92 17.01
C ALA A 815 -31.86 -19.49 17.05
N ASP A 816 -31.12 -18.53 17.64
CA ASP A 816 -31.50 -17.12 17.60
C ASP A 816 -31.51 -16.60 16.15
N TRP A 817 -30.55 -17.03 15.33
CA TRP A 817 -30.52 -16.67 13.90
C TRP A 817 -31.71 -17.25 13.14
N ASP A 818 -32.09 -18.49 13.45
CA ASP A 818 -33.28 -19.11 12.85
C ASP A 818 -34.57 -18.36 13.26
N GLU A 819 -34.67 -17.91 14.53
CA GLU A 819 -35.79 -17.06 14.99
C GLU A 819 -35.82 -15.72 14.25
N LEU A 820 -34.68 -15.02 14.17
CA LEU A 820 -34.54 -13.74 13.47
C LEU A 820 -34.93 -13.89 11.99
N ILE A 821 -34.43 -14.92 11.31
CA ILE A 821 -34.76 -15.22 9.90
C ILE A 821 -36.24 -15.58 9.75
N GLY A 822 -36.83 -16.27 10.73
CA GLY A 822 -38.27 -16.53 10.79
C GLY A 822 -39.06 -15.22 10.79
N VAL A 823 -38.72 -14.30 11.68
CA VAL A 823 -39.38 -12.99 11.80
C VAL A 823 -39.17 -12.13 10.55
N LEU A 824 -37.95 -12.13 9.99
CA LEU A 824 -37.61 -11.48 8.73
C LEU A 824 -38.55 -11.91 7.60
N ARG A 825 -38.87 -13.21 7.53
CA ARG A 825 -39.79 -13.79 6.53
C ARG A 825 -41.26 -13.50 6.85
N GLU A 826 -41.68 -13.75 8.08
CA GLU A 826 -43.08 -13.59 8.52
C GLU A 826 -43.56 -12.16 8.36
N ARG A 827 -42.73 -11.18 8.75
CA ARG A 827 -43.05 -9.75 8.67
C ARG A 827 -42.67 -9.12 7.34
N ARG A 828 -42.07 -9.89 6.43
CA ARG A 828 -41.55 -9.43 5.13
C ARG A 828 -40.68 -8.17 5.23
N LEU A 829 -39.79 -8.14 6.23
CA LEU A 829 -38.86 -7.03 6.42
C LEU A 829 -37.85 -7.01 5.26
N THR A 830 -37.56 -5.84 4.72
CA THR A 830 -36.76 -5.70 3.49
C THR A 830 -35.27 -5.54 3.75
N GLY A 831 -34.86 -5.18 4.97
CA GLY A 831 -33.47 -5.02 5.33
C GLY A 831 -33.00 -5.91 6.47
N LEU A 832 -31.70 -6.18 6.50
CA LEU A 832 -31.00 -6.76 7.66
C LEU A 832 -29.67 -6.04 7.93
N HIS A 833 -29.48 -5.60 9.17
CA HIS A 833 -28.18 -5.14 9.69
C HIS A 833 -27.53 -6.27 10.49
N ALA A 834 -26.35 -6.74 10.07
CA ALA A 834 -25.67 -7.87 10.71
C ALA A 834 -24.93 -7.50 12.00
N ASN A 835 -24.68 -6.20 12.24
CA ASN A 835 -23.93 -5.68 13.39
C ASN A 835 -22.57 -6.37 13.63
N GLY A 836 -21.89 -6.79 12.55
CA GLY A 836 -20.61 -7.48 12.58
C GLY A 836 -20.67 -8.97 12.95
N MET A 837 -21.86 -9.57 12.95
CA MET A 837 -22.09 -10.96 13.36
C MET A 837 -22.40 -11.92 12.21
N MET A 838 -22.26 -11.49 10.94
CA MET A 838 -22.51 -12.38 9.80
C MET A 838 -21.43 -13.45 9.68
N THR A 839 -21.86 -14.66 9.30
CA THR A 839 -20.99 -15.77 8.92
C THR A 839 -21.43 -16.35 7.58
N ASP A 840 -20.56 -17.11 6.91
CA ASP A 840 -20.89 -17.77 5.64
C ASP A 840 -22.17 -18.62 5.73
N ALA A 841 -22.31 -19.40 6.81
CA ALA A 841 -23.45 -20.27 7.03
C ALA A 841 -24.76 -19.52 7.29
N VAL A 842 -24.71 -18.37 7.97
CA VAL A 842 -25.89 -17.52 8.19
C VAL A 842 -26.27 -16.83 6.89
N LEU A 843 -25.30 -16.29 6.15
CA LEU A 843 -25.57 -15.61 4.87
C LEU A 843 -26.16 -16.57 3.83
N ALA A 844 -25.70 -17.82 3.79
CA ALA A 844 -26.29 -18.86 2.94
C ALA A 844 -27.79 -19.08 3.20
N ARG A 845 -28.25 -18.97 4.46
CA ARG A 845 -29.66 -19.08 4.85
C ARG A 845 -30.45 -17.82 4.48
N ILE A 846 -29.88 -16.64 4.73
CA ILE A 846 -30.48 -15.34 4.38
C ILE A 846 -30.65 -15.21 2.86
N ALA A 847 -29.70 -15.72 2.07
CA ALA A 847 -29.75 -15.73 0.61
C ALA A 847 -30.95 -16.49 0.01
N GLY A 848 -31.71 -17.22 0.82
CA GLY A 848 -33.01 -17.80 0.44
C GLY A 848 -34.22 -16.86 0.59
N CYS A 849 -34.05 -15.63 1.08
CA CYS A 849 -35.14 -14.68 1.31
C CYS A 849 -35.26 -13.71 0.12
N ASP A 850 -36.27 -13.93 -0.73
CA ASP A 850 -36.47 -13.21 -2.00
C ASP A 850 -36.98 -11.77 -1.84
N HIS A 851 -37.47 -11.40 -0.65
CA HIS A 851 -37.99 -10.06 -0.34
C HIS A 851 -36.95 -9.13 0.29
N VAL A 852 -35.77 -9.64 0.63
CA VAL A 852 -34.68 -8.84 1.22
C VAL A 852 -33.95 -8.08 0.13
N THR A 853 -33.94 -6.75 0.24
CA THR A 853 -33.38 -5.79 -0.73
C THR A 853 -32.25 -4.95 -0.14
N ALA A 854 -32.06 -4.95 1.19
CA ALA A 854 -30.97 -4.24 1.84
C ALA A 854 -30.19 -5.13 2.82
N LEU A 855 -28.87 -5.17 2.67
CA LEU A 855 -27.97 -5.88 3.58
C LEU A 855 -26.82 -4.97 4.01
N SER A 856 -26.64 -4.83 5.32
CA SER A 856 -25.41 -4.27 5.90
C SER A 856 -24.67 -5.40 6.61
N LEU A 857 -23.55 -5.81 6.00
CA LEU A 857 -22.71 -6.92 6.44
C LEU A 857 -21.39 -6.43 7.05
N GLY A 858 -21.17 -5.11 7.07
CA GLY A 858 -19.95 -4.48 7.57
C GLY A 858 -19.53 -4.95 8.97
N GLY A 859 -18.21 -5.07 9.17
CA GLY A 859 -17.60 -5.54 10.42
C GLY A 859 -17.76 -7.04 10.71
N SER A 860 -18.31 -7.83 9.78
CA SER A 860 -18.55 -9.27 10.00
C SER A 860 -17.29 -10.12 9.77
N ARG A 861 -16.45 -10.26 10.80
CA ARG A 861 -15.11 -10.89 10.74
C ARG A 861 -15.06 -12.38 10.40
N GLU A 862 -16.21 -13.07 10.40
CA GLU A 862 -16.36 -14.48 10.04
C GLU A 862 -17.02 -14.68 8.67
N LEU A 863 -17.34 -13.59 7.96
CA LEU A 863 -17.76 -13.64 6.58
C LEU A 863 -16.52 -13.67 5.69
N THR A 864 -16.43 -14.67 4.82
CA THR A 864 -15.32 -14.87 3.88
C THR A 864 -15.74 -14.53 2.44
N ASP A 865 -14.76 -14.53 1.52
CA ASP A 865 -15.05 -14.41 0.08
C ASP A 865 -16.03 -15.50 -0.39
N ASP A 866 -15.90 -16.74 0.10
CA ASP A 866 -16.79 -17.84 -0.28
C ASP A 866 -18.22 -17.63 0.23
N GLY A 867 -18.36 -17.13 1.47
CA GLY A 867 -19.67 -16.76 2.00
C GLY A 867 -20.35 -15.67 1.19
N LEU A 868 -19.59 -14.66 0.77
CA LEU A 868 -20.11 -13.54 0.00
C LEU A 868 -20.68 -13.97 -1.37
N LEU A 869 -20.13 -15.03 -1.98
CA LEU A 869 -20.65 -15.59 -3.24
C LEU A 869 -22.10 -16.10 -3.13
N HIS A 870 -22.62 -16.36 -1.93
CA HIS A 870 -24.04 -16.71 -1.74
C HIS A 870 -25.01 -15.60 -2.16
N LEU A 871 -24.55 -14.33 -2.19
CA LEU A 871 -25.36 -13.21 -2.68
C LEU A 871 -25.75 -13.34 -4.15
N ALA A 872 -25.11 -14.22 -4.93
CA ALA A 872 -25.53 -14.52 -6.32
C ALA A 872 -26.99 -15.00 -6.41
N ARG A 873 -27.57 -15.47 -5.31
CA ARG A 873 -28.97 -15.89 -5.19
C ARG A 873 -29.93 -14.75 -4.85
N MET A 874 -29.43 -13.52 -4.70
CA MET A 874 -30.20 -12.34 -4.31
C MET A 874 -30.17 -11.23 -5.38
N PRO A 875 -30.56 -11.49 -6.64
CA PRO A 875 -30.52 -10.49 -7.71
C PRO A 875 -31.43 -9.28 -7.46
N GLN A 876 -32.36 -9.37 -6.50
CA GLN A 876 -33.23 -8.27 -6.06
C GLN A 876 -32.52 -7.23 -5.18
N LEU A 877 -31.28 -7.48 -4.72
CA LEU A 877 -30.60 -6.61 -3.77
C LEU A 877 -30.39 -5.20 -4.36
N GLU A 878 -30.83 -4.18 -3.62
CA GLU A 878 -30.73 -2.76 -3.97
C GLU A 878 -29.66 -2.04 -3.14
N HIS A 879 -29.42 -2.47 -1.90
CA HIS A 879 -28.44 -1.88 -0.98
C HIS A 879 -27.50 -2.96 -0.42
N LEU A 880 -26.20 -2.73 -0.56
CA LEU A 880 -25.16 -3.59 0.02
C LEU A 880 -24.08 -2.73 0.68
N ASP A 881 -23.87 -2.96 1.97
CA ASP A 881 -22.80 -2.35 2.75
C ASP A 881 -21.84 -3.42 3.28
N LEU A 882 -20.58 -3.29 2.87
CA LEU A 882 -19.43 -4.13 3.21
C LEU A 882 -18.35 -3.34 3.96
N SER A 883 -18.70 -2.18 4.54
CA SER A 883 -17.74 -1.28 5.19
C SER A 883 -17.06 -1.91 6.39
N GLU A 884 -15.75 -1.66 6.55
CA GLU A 884 -14.98 -2.27 7.64
C GLU A 884 -13.76 -1.46 8.06
N TYR A 885 -13.70 -1.03 9.32
CA TYR A 885 -12.56 -0.31 9.87
C TYR A 885 -12.23 -0.77 11.30
N PRO A 886 -10.94 -0.91 11.67
CA PRO A 886 -9.76 -0.94 10.80
C PRO A 886 -9.57 -2.33 10.19
N GLY A 887 -9.17 -2.38 8.92
CA GLY A 887 -8.66 -3.57 8.24
C GLY A 887 -9.72 -4.62 7.93
N GLY A 888 -10.07 -4.76 6.65
CA GLY A 888 -11.02 -5.75 6.18
C GLY A 888 -10.40 -7.01 5.59
N LYS A 889 -11.12 -8.13 5.69
CA LYS A 889 -10.65 -9.48 5.28
C LYS A 889 -11.07 -9.89 3.87
N LEU A 890 -11.98 -9.16 3.24
CA LEU A 890 -12.49 -9.48 1.90
C LEU A 890 -11.46 -9.12 0.82
N THR A 891 -11.42 -9.92 -0.24
CA THR A 891 -10.53 -9.71 -1.39
C THR A 891 -11.32 -9.50 -2.69
N ASP A 892 -10.61 -9.15 -3.78
CA ASP A 892 -11.22 -8.97 -5.10
C ASP A 892 -12.08 -10.17 -5.54
N ARG A 893 -11.74 -11.38 -5.07
CA ARG A 893 -12.51 -12.61 -5.31
C ARG A 893 -13.92 -12.53 -4.75
N GLY A 894 -14.12 -11.98 -3.55
CA GLY A 894 -15.46 -11.85 -2.96
C GLY A 894 -16.37 -10.95 -3.80
N LEU A 895 -15.82 -9.90 -4.41
CA LEU A 895 -16.56 -8.94 -5.24
C LEU A 895 -16.98 -9.48 -6.61
N GLU A 896 -16.50 -10.67 -6.99
CA GLU A 896 -17.00 -11.36 -8.18
C GLU A 896 -18.52 -11.55 -8.17
N VAL A 897 -19.14 -11.61 -6.99
CA VAL A 897 -20.59 -11.79 -6.84
C VAL A 897 -21.39 -10.61 -7.39
N LEU A 898 -20.80 -9.41 -7.46
CA LEU A 898 -21.48 -8.20 -7.91
C LEU A 898 -21.99 -8.30 -9.36
N ARG A 899 -21.38 -9.18 -10.18
CA ARG A 899 -21.86 -9.48 -11.55
C ARG A 899 -23.29 -10.06 -11.58
N HIS A 900 -23.77 -10.56 -10.45
CA HIS A 900 -25.09 -11.17 -10.30
C HIS A 900 -26.11 -10.27 -9.59
N LEU A 901 -25.76 -9.01 -9.28
CA LEU A 901 -26.60 -8.05 -8.55
C LEU A 901 -27.00 -6.85 -9.44
N PRO A 902 -27.84 -7.07 -10.49
CA PRO A 902 -28.14 -6.03 -11.48
C PRO A 902 -29.01 -4.89 -10.93
N ASN A 903 -29.71 -5.12 -9.81
CA ASN A 903 -30.60 -4.14 -9.19
C ASN A 903 -29.92 -3.25 -8.16
N LEU A 904 -28.61 -3.42 -7.93
CA LEU A 904 -27.89 -2.66 -6.91
C LEU A 904 -27.91 -1.15 -7.24
N ARG A 905 -28.32 -0.35 -6.25
CA ARG A 905 -28.43 1.11 -6.30
C ARG A 905 -27.44 1.77 -5.35
N PHE A 906 -27.20 1.16 -4.19
CA PHE A 906 -26.32 1.66 -3.14
C PHE A 906 -25.28 0.61 -2.82
N PHE A 907 -24.01 0.99 -2.97
CA PHE A 907 -22.88 0.14 -2.64
C PHE A 907 -21.91 0.89 -1.73
N GLU A 908 -21.66 0.36 -0.54
CA GLU A 908 -20.73 0.92 0.42
C GLU A 908 -19.65 -0.10 0.77
N MET A 909 -18.40 0.33 0.70
CA MET A 909 -17.24 -0.52 0.95
C MET A 909 -16.07 0.36 1.39
N THR A 910 -16.24 0.96 2.57
CA THR A 910 -15.21 1.84 3.13
C THR A 910 -14.13 1.03 3.85
N TRP A 911 -12.89 1.48 3.73
CA TRP A 911 -11.73 0.97 4.48
C TRP A 911 -11.38 -0.52 4.28
N GLN A 912 -11.86 -1.13 3.18
CA GLN A 912 -11.53 -2.51 2.83
C GLN A 912 -10.11 -2.58 2.25
N SER A 913 -9.17 -3.12 3.04
CA SER A 913 -7.74 -3.15 2.69
C SER A 913 -7.36 -4.17 1.61
N GLY A 914 -8.17 -5.20 1.41
CA GLY A 914 -7.90 -6.30 0.46
C GLY A 914 -8.50 -6.10 -0.94
N ILE A 915 -9.11 -4.94 -1.22
CA ILE A 915 -9.83 -4.68 -2.47
C ILE A 915 -9.08 -3.68 -3.36
N SER A 916 -8.87 -4.05 -4.62
CA SER A 916 -8.26 -3.22 -5.65
C SER A 916 -9.27 -2.76 -6.72
N ASP A 917 -8.80 -2.00 -7.70
CA ASP A 917 -9.60 -1.62 -8.87
C ASP A 917 -10.17 -2.85 -9.58
N ALA A 918 -9.48 -3.99 -9.58
CA ALA A 918 -9.94 -5.22 -10.23
C ALA A 918 -11.24 -5.76 -9.59
N GLY A 919 -11.33 -5.79 -8.26
CA GLY A 919 -12.53 -6.20 -7.55
C GLY A 919 -13.70 -5.26 -7.79
N VAL A 920 -13.46 -3.95 -7.64
CA VAL A 920 -14.47 -2.89 -7.88
C VAL A 920 -14.96 -2.89 -9.32
N ALA A 921 -14.14 -3.32 -10.27
CA ALA A 921 -14.52 -3.35 -11.68
C ALA A 921 -15.75 -4.22 -11.98
N ASN A 922 -16.14 -5.12 -11.07
CA ASN A 922 -17.40 -5.89 -11.17
C ASN A 922 -18.65 -5.00 -11.03
N LEU A 923 -18.57 -3.81 -10.45
CA LEU A 923 -19.68 -2.85 -10.42
C LEU A 923 -20.12 -2.38 -11.82
N ARG A 924 -19.31 -2.62 -12.86
CA ARG A 924 -19.71 -2.37 -14.26
C ARG A 924 -21.02 -3.06 -14.64
N TYR A 925 -21.34 -4.20 -14.01
CA TYR A 925 -22.56 -4.98 -14.25
C TYR A 925 -23.80 -4.43 -13.52
N CYS A 926 -23.63 -3.58 -12.51
CA CYS A 926 -24.72 -2.97 -11.74
C CYS A 926 -25.23 -1.70 -12.44
N GLY A 927 -26.20 -1.82 -13.35
CA GLY A 927 -26.66 -0.70 -14.19
C GLY A 927 -27.49 0.38 -13.47
N ARG A 928 -27.97 0.09 -12.25
CA ARG A 928 -28.88 0.97 -11.49
C ARG A 928 -28.20 1.79 -10.38
N LEU A 929 -26.86 1.78 -10.32
CA LEU A 929 -26.10 2.47 -9.29
C LEU A 929 -26.45 3.96 -9.22
N GLU A 930 -26.73 4.40 -8.00
CA GLU A 930 -27.06 5.77 -7.61
C GLU A 930 -26.03 6.35 -6.65
N SER A 931 -25.46 5.50 -5.80
CA SER A 931 -24.46 5.83 -4.79
C SER A 931 -23.39 4.74 -4.70
N VAL A 932 -22.12 5.13 -4.76
CA VAL A 932 -20.97 4.25 -4.54
C VAL A 932 -20.01 4.93 -3.58
N ASN A 933 -19.65 4.25 -2.49
CA ASN A 933 -18.71 4.76 -1.50
C ASN A 933 -17.53 3.78 -1.31
N LEU A 934 -16.34 4.17 -1.78
CA LEU A 934 -15.10 3.40 -1.71
C LEU A 934 -14.05 4.04 -0.78
N MET A 935 -14.47 5.01 0.05
CA MET A 935 -13.59 5.83 0.87
C MET A 935 -12.60 4.98 1.68
N GLY A 936 -11.31 5.37 1.63
CA GLY A 936 -10.24 4.72 2.39
C GLY A 936 -9.77 3.37 1.85
N SER A 937 -10.42 2.82 0.81
CA SER A 937 -10.01 1.58 0.14
C SER A 937 -8.87 1.86 -0.87
N PRO A 938 -7.95 0.90 -1.12
CA PRO A 938 -6.82 1.07 -2.04
C PRO A 938 -7.23 0.93 -3.51
N THR A 939 -8.22 1.73 -3.94
CA THR A 939 -8.71 1.85 -5.31
C THR A 939 -8.37 3.23 -5.87
N GLY A 940 -8.24 3.34 -7.18
CA GLY A 940 -7.81 4.53 -7.89
C GLY A 940 -8.58 4.73 -9.20
N ASP A 941 -7.86 5.05 -10.27
CA ASP A 941 -8.46 5.44 -11.55
C ASP A 941 -9.27 4.32 -12.20
N GLY A 942 -8.91 3.04 -12.01
CA GLY A 942 -9.62 1.90 -12.59
C GLY A 942 -11.02 1.71 -11.99
N ALA A 943 -11.23 2.10 -10.73
CA ALA A 943 -12.56 2.14 -10.14
C ALA A 943 -13.46 3.20 -10.81
N ILE A 944 -12.91 4.37 -11.12
CA ILE A 944 -13.62 5.44 -11.86
C ILE A 944 -13.94 4.95 -13.28
N GLU A 945 -12.97 4.33 -13.95
CA GLU A 945 -13.13 3.79 -15.31
C GLU A 945 -14.25 2.74 -15.37
N ALA A 946 -14.38 1.88 -14.37
CA ALA A 946 -15.43 0.86 -14.32
C ALA A 946 -16.85 1.43 -14.09
N LEU A 947 -16.93 2.60 -13.47
CA LEU A 947 -18.18 3.27 -13.09
C LEU A 947 -18.62 4.36 -14.07
N GLN A 948 -17.78 4.72 -15.05
CA GLN A 948 -18.15 5.74 -16.03
C GLN A 948 -19.38 5.31 -16.86
N GLY A 949 -20.16 6.30 -17.31
CA GLY A 949 -21.38 6.06 -18.11
C GLY A 949 -22.60 5.61 -17.31
N LYS A 950 -22.51 5.43 -15.98
CA LYS A 950 -23.66 5.06 -15.15
C LYS A 950 -24.68 6.21 -15.10
N PRO A 951 -25.92 6.01 -15.58
CA PRO A 951 -26.84 7.11 -15.86
C PRO A 951 -27.43 7.78 -14.62
N LYS A 952 -27.35 7.15 -13.45
CA LYS A 952 -27.97 7.62 -12.21
C LYS A 952 -26.99 7.86 -11.06
N LEU A 953 -25.69 7.59 -11.27
CA LEU A 953 -24.68 7.70 -10.21
C LEU A 953 -24.41 9.18 -9.94
N ARG A 954 -24.90 9.66 -8.80
CA ARG A 954 -24.79 11.07 -8.38
C ARG A 954 -24.02 11.25 -7.08
N ARG A 955 -23.86 10.17 -6.30
CA ARG A 955 -23.06 10.15 -5.07
C ARG A 955 -21.88 9.22 -5.28
N PHE A 956 -20.68 9.77 -5.29
CA PHE A 956 -19.48 8.98 -5.50
C PHE A 956 -18.35 9.42 -4.56
N SER A 957 -17.89 8.48 -3.74
CA SER A 957 -16.66 8.64 -2.95
C SER A 957 -15.62 7.68 -3.49
N THR A 958 -14.49 8.23 -3.96
CA THR A 958 -13.42 7.44 -4.57
C THR A 958 -12.60 6.68 -3.52
N GLY A 959 -11.74 5.77 -3.98
CA GLY A 959 -10.65 5.24 -3.15
C GLY A 959 -9.51 6.23 -3.03
N ARG A 960 -8.46 5.84 -2.30
CA ARG A 960 -7.34 6.71 -1.89
C ARG A 960 -6.20 6.88 -2.92
N LEU A 961 -6.34 6.32 -4.12
CA LEU A 961 -5.27 6.27 -5.14
C LEU A 961 -5.65 6.97 -6.45
N VAL A 962 -6.57 7.95 -6.42
CA VAL A 962 -6.99 8.67 -7.63
C VAL A 962 -5.93 9.68 -8.08
N THR A 963 -5.66 9.72 -9.38
CA THR A 963 -4.68 10.63 -10.00
C THR A 963 -5.37 11.71 -10.86
N ASP A 964 -4.59 12.64 -11.41
CA ASP A 964 -5.06 13.64 -12.38
C ASP A 964 -5.76 13.01 -13.60
N ALA A 965 -5.33 11.82 -14.02
CA ALA A 965 -5.95 11.11 -15.14
C ALA A 965 -7.35 10.60 -14.76
N GLY A 966 -7.50 10.00 -13.59
CA GLY A 966 -8.79 9.54 -13.06
C GLY A 966 -9.81 10.67 -12.90
N LEU A 967 -9.40 11.84 -12.40
CA LEU A 967 -10.31 12.97 -12.25
C LEU A 967 -10.89 13.45 -13.58
N ARG A 968 -10.15 13.35 -14.69
CA ARG A 968 -10.67 13.69 -16.02
C ARG A 968 -11.77 12.73 -16.48
N LEU A 969 -11.75 11.48 -16.04
CA LEU A 969 -12.79 10.49 -16.37
C LEU A 969 -14.15 10.83 -15.75
N LEU A 970 -14.21 11.71 -14.74
CA LEU A 970 -15.47 12.16 -14.12
C LEU A 970 -16.41 12.87 -15.11
N HIS A 971 -15.88 13.42 -16.21
CA HIS A 971 -16.67 13.97 -17.32
C HIS A 971 -17.51 12.94 -18.06
N ASN A 972 -17.25 11.64 -17.86
CA ASN A 972 -18.00 10.56 -18.46
C ASN A 972 -19.19 10.10 -17.58
N PHE A 973 -19.47 10.80 -16.48
CA PHE A 973 -20.61 10.53 -15.59
C PHE A 973 -21.74 11.51 -15.91
N PRO A 974 -22.88 11.05 -16.47
CA PRO A 974 -23.95 11.94 -16.91
C PRO A 974 -24.44 12.92 -15.84
N MET A 975 -24.65 12.43 -14.62
CA MET A 975 -25.15 13.24 -13.48
C MET A 975 -24.11 14.18 -12.87
N LEU A 976 -22.81 13.93 -13.07
CA LEU A 976 -21.75 14.86 -12.61
C LEU A 976 -21.45 15.91 -13.69
N LYS A 977 -21.63 15.56 -14.96
CA LYS A 977 -21.40 16.46 -16.10
C LYS A 977 -22.50 17.51 -16.25
N GLN A 978 -23.77 17.09 -16.18
CA GLN A 978 -24.91 17.96 -16.41
C GLN A 978 -25.86 17.93 -15.22
N TRP A 979 -26.35 19.10 -14.83
CA TRP A 979 -27.35 19.26 -13.77
C TRP A 979 -28.67 19.73 -14.36
N ASP A 980 -29.77 19.10 -13.96
CA ASP A 980 -31.13 19.48 -14.38
C ASP A 980 -31.76 20.58 -13.49
N GLY A 981 -31.02 21.07 -12.49
CA GLY A 981 -31.47 22.08 -11.54
C GLY A 981 -32.29 21.54 -10.37
N ALA A 982 -32.57 20.23 -10.30
CA ALA A 982 -33.26 19.62 -9.17
C ALA A 982 -32.28 19.31 -8.04
N GLU A 983 -32.59 19.78 -6.81
CA GLU A 983 -31.75 19.51 -5.63
C GLU A 983 -31.58 18.00 -5.36
N ALA A 984 -32.61 17.18 -5.63
CA ALA A 984 -32.56 15.73 -5.45
C ALA A 984 -31.51 15.03 -6.35
N ASN A 985 -31.08 15.72 -7.42
CA ASN A 985 -30.14 15.26 -8.43
C ASN A 985 -28.76 15.92 -8.31
N ALA A 986 -28.54 16.76 -7.29
CA ALA A 986 -27.25 17.37 -7.02
C ALA A 986 -26.17 16.30 -6.81
N GLY A 987 -25.04 16.45 -7.51
CA GLY A 987 -23.91 15.56 -7.41
C GLY A 987 -23.10 15.81 -6.14
N HIS A 988 -22.82 14.72 -5.42
CA HIS A 988 -21.88 14.70 -4.29
C HIS A 988 -20.67 13.88 -4.66
N LEU A 989 -19.51 14.50 -4.57
CA LEU A 989 -18.24 13.92 -4.97
C LEU A 989 -17.24 14.07 -3.83
N LEU A 990 -16.72 12.94 -3.34
CA LEU A 990 -15.56 12.90 -2.47
C LEU A 990 -14.40 12.31 -3.26
N ILE A 991 -13.31 13.07 -3.37
CA ILE A 991 -12.09 12.65 -4.07
C ILE A 991 -10.93 12.51 -3.09
N ASP A 992 -10.16 11.45 -3.28
CA ASP A 992 -9.01 11.11 -2.45
C ASP A 992 -7.88 10.53 -3.31
N GLY A 993 -6.65 10.96 -3.06
CA GLY A 993 -5.47 10.47 -3.78
C GLY A 993 -4.49 11.56 -4.19
N PRO A 994 -3.33 11.16 -4.76
CA PRO A 994 -2.19 12.04 -4.99
C PRO A 994 -2.35 12.96 -6.23
N PHE A 995 -3.58 13.35 -6.57
CA PHE A 995 -3.84 14.30 -7.66
C PHE A 995 -3.31 15.71 -7.31
N THR A 996 -3.00 16.48 -8.34
CA THR A 996 -2.38 17.81 -8.27
C THR A 996 -3.37 18.92 -8.59
N ASN A 997 -2.90 20.17 -8.59
CA ASN A 997 -3.68 21.31 -9.09
C ASN A 997 -4.23 21.07 -10.51
N ASN A 998 -3.49 20.36 -11.36
CA ASN A 998 -3.94 20.03 -12.72
C ASN A 998 -5.13 19.07 -12.72
N GLY A 999 -5.17 18.13 -11.77
CA GLY A 999 -6.32 17.26 -11.53
C GLY A 999 -7.55 18.06 -11.12
N LEU A 1000 -7.41 18.99 -10.17
CA LEU A 1000 -8.49 19.90 -9.77
C LEU A 1000 -8.98 20.78 -10.93
N ALA A 1001 -8.05 21.30 -11.74
CA ALA A 1001 -8.40 22.04 -12.96
C ALA A 1001 -9.20 21.18 -13.95
N GLY A 1002 -8.93 19.87 -13.99
CA GLY A 1002 -9.66 18.90 -14.80
C GLY A 1002 -11.14 18.75 -14.44
N LEU A 1003 -11.57 19.20 -13.25
CA LEU A 1003 -12.99 19.19 -12.84
C LEU A 1003 -13.81 20.30 -13.52
N ALA A 1004 -13.17 21.29 -14.14
CA ALA A 1004 -13.84 22.42 -14.76
C ALA A 1004 -14.97 21.97 -15.72
N GLY A 1005 -16.15 22.57 -15.56
CA GLY A 1005 -17.32 22.26 -16.39
C GLY A 1005 -18.16 21.05 -15.94
N LEU A 1006 -17.84 20.41 -14.80
CA LEU A 1006 -18.75 19.44 -14.17
C LEU A 1006 -19.92 20.16 -13.48
N GLU A 1007 -20.95 20.48 -14.25
CA GLU A 1007 -22.10 21.27 -13.77
C GLU A 1007 -22.91 20.55 -12.69
N GLY A 1008 -22.85 19.21 -12.65
CA GLY A 1008 -23.54 18.36 -11.67
C GLY A 1008 -22.91 18.37 -10.28
N VAL A 1009 -21.63 18.71 -10.16
CA VAL A 1009 -20.91 18.70 -8.87
C VAL A 1009 -21.33 19.91 -8.03
N CYS A 1010 -22.18 19.66 -7.04
CA CYS A 1010 -22.70 20.68 -6.12
C CYS A 1010 -22.05 20.59 -4.73
N ASP A 1011 -21.50 19.43 -4.38
CA ASP A 1011 -20.84 19.13 -3.12
C ASP A 1011 -19.54 18.39 -3.42
N LEU A 1012 -18.41 19.00 -3.05
CA LEU A 1012 -17.07 18.48 -3.27
C LEU A 1012 -16.33 18.37 -1.93
N ASP A 1013 -15.87 17.17 -1.60
CA ASP A 1013 -14.99 16.91 -0.46
C ASP A 1013 -13.61 16.46 -0.93
N LEU A 1014 -12.58 17.20 -0.52
CA LEU A 1014 -11.18 16.81 -0.67
C LEU A 1014 -10.74 16.07 0.58
N PHE A 1015 -10.47 14.77 0.44
CA PHE A 1015 -10.19 13.90 1.58
C PHE A 1015 -8.68 13.75 1.88
N TRP A 1016 -8.35 12.94 2.89
CA TRP A 1016 -7.09 12.94 3.61
C TRP A 1016 -5.80 12.80 2.78
N HIS A 1017 -5.82 12.12 1.62
CA HIS A 1017 -4.63 11.84 0.82
C HIS A 1017 -4.46 12.78 -0.38
N ALA A 1018 -5.20 13.91 -0.42
CA ALA A 1018 -5.03 14.97 -1.43
C ALA A 1018 -3.76 15.82 -1.19
N SER A 1019 -2.60 15.20 -0.98
CA SER A 1019 -1.34 15.89 -0.67
C SER A 1019 -0.65 16.53 -1.88
N GLY A 1020 -1.09 16.22 -3.10
CA GLY A 1020 -0.53 16.74 -4.35
C GLY A 1020 -1.03 18.13 -4.74
N ILE A 1021 -2.06 18.67 -4.06
CA ILE A 1021 -2.59 20.00 -4.34
C ILE A 1021 -1.90 21.06 -3.47
N THR A 1022 -1.77 22.25 -4.04
CA THR A 1022 -1.34 23.46 -3.32
C THR A 1022 -2.53 24.39 -3.10
N SER A 1023 -2.39 25.38 -2.22
CA SER A 1023 -3.43 26.36 -1.91
C SER A 1023 -3.91 27.16 -3.13
N ASP A 1024 -3.04 27.40 -4.11
CA ASP A 1024 -3.41 28.07 -5.37
C ASP A 1024 -4.33 27.21 -6.25
N GLY A 1025 -4.31 25.88 -6.07
CA GLY A 1025 -5.19 24.95 -6.80
C GLY A 1025 -6.68 25.22 -6.57
N PHE A 1026 -7.04 25.84 -5.44
CA PHE A 1026 -8.42 26.23 -5.13
C PHE A 1026 -8.97 27.29 -6.09
N ALA A 1027 -8.11 28.05 -6.79
CA ALA A 1027 -8.55 28.98 -7.82
C ALA A 1027 -9.33 28.28 -8.94
N HIS A 1028 -9.00 27.03 -9.25
CA HIS A 1028 -9.66 26.26 -10.31
C HIS A 1028 -11.09 25.87 -9.96
N LEU A 1029 -11.44 25.79 -8.67
CA LEU A 1029 -12.81 25.46 -8.23
C LEU A 1029 -13.82 26.53 -8.63
N PHE A 1030 -13.36 27.74 -8.98
CA PHE A 1030 -14.20 28.78 -9.56
C PHE A 1030 -14.91 28.33 -10.86
N HIS A 1031 -14.32 27.36 -11.58
CA HIS A 1031 -14.87 26.80 -12.81
C HIS A 1031 -15.90 25.68 -12.58
N LEU A 1032 -16.30 25.42 -11.33
CA LEU A 1032 -17.44 24.56 -10.98
C LEU A 1032 -18.67 25.45 -10.74
N PRO A 1033 -19.57 25.61 -11.72
CA PRO A 1033 -20.57 26.69 -11.71
C PRO A 1033 -21.67 26.52 -10.65
N ASN A 1034 -21.82 25.32 -10.09
CA ASN A 1034 -22.86 24.98 -9.11
C ASN A 1034 -22.31 24.51 -7.76
N LEU A 1035 -21.00 24.66 -7.52
CA LEU A 1035 -20.38 24.26 -6.26
C LEU A 1035 -20.95 25.08 -5.09
N ALA A 1036 -21.72 24.41 -4.23
CA ALA A 1036 -22.40 25.00 -3.09
C ALA A 1036 -21.83 24.54 -1.75
N VAL A 1037 -21.18 23.37 -1.71
CA VAL A 1037 -20.55 22.80 -0.52
C VAL A 1037 -19.12 22.38 -0.85
N LEU A 1038 -18.17 22.78 -0.01
CA LEU A 1038 -16.76 22.42 -0.13
C LEU A 1038 -16.23 21.88 1.20
N GLY A 1039 -15.51 20.77 1.16
CA GLY A 1039 -14.67 20.26 2.26
C GLY A 1039 -13.19 20.30 1.92
N CYS A 1040 -12.40 20.89 2.82
CA CYS A 1040 -10.94 20.98 2.71
C CYS A 1040 -10.31 21.08 4.11
N ASP A 1041 -9.88 19.94 4.64
CA ASP A 1041 -9.40 19.86 6.02
C ASP A 1041 -7.88 20.01 6.14
N GLY A 1042 -7.40 20.34 7.35
CA GLY A 1042 -5.99 20.37 7.72
C GLY A 1042 -5.18 21.43 6.97
N ALA A 1043 -4.04 21.00 6.43
CA ALA A 1043 -3.11 21.86 5.69
C ALA A 1043 -3.68 22.41 4.38
N LEU A 1044 -4.77 21.84 3.86
CA LEU A 1044 -5.40 22.29 2.60
C LEU A 1044 -6.16 23.62 2.74
N SER A 1045 -6.37 24.08 3.97
CA SER A 1045 -7.16 25.27 4.27
C SER A 1045 -6.31 26.32 4.99
N ASP A 1046 -5.33 26.87 4.28
CA ASP A 1046 -4.48 27.98 4.71
C ASP A 1046 -5.00 29.36 4.26
N ASP A 1047 -4.25 30.43 4.55
CA ASP A 1047 -4.64 31.80 4.22
C ASP A 1047 -4.84 32.05 2.72
N THR A 1048 -4.09 31.36 1.86
CA THR A 1048 -4.18 31.49 0.40
C THR A 1048 -5.42 30.77 -0.11
N ALA A 1049 -5.66 29.54 0.34
CA ALA A 1049 -6.87 28.79 0.01
C ALA A 1049 -8.13 29.57 0.43
N MET A 1050 -8.15 30.15 1.64
CA MET A 1050 -9.28 30.95 2.12
C MET A 1050 -9.61 32.16 1.23
N ARG A 1051 -8.61 32.80 0.60
CA ARG A 1051 -8.85 33.90 -0.36
C ARG A 1051 -9.53 33.40 -1.62
N HIS A 1052 -9.10 32.27 -2.18
CA HIS A 1052 -9.73 31.68 -3.36
C HIS A 1052 -11.15 31.19 -3.05
N ILE A 1053 -11.32 30.52 -1.92
CA ILE A 1053 -12.63 30.02 -1.46
C ILE A 1053 -13.61 31.19 -1.26
N ALA A 1054 -13.15 32.33 -0.72
CA ALA A 1054 -13.98 33.53 -0.56
C ALA A 1054 -14.58 34.06 -1.87
N ALA A 1055 -13.88 33.83 -3.00
CA ALA A 1055 -14.26 34.30 -4.32
C ALA A 1055 -15.24 33.35 -5.04
N LEU A 1056 -15.54 32.17 -4.48
CA LEU A 1056 -16.45 31.21 -5.11
C LEU A 1056 -17.89 31.77 -5.13
N PRO A 1057 -18.50 31.93 -6.33
CA PRO A 1057 -19.67 32.77 -6.51
C PRO A 1057 -20.98 32.18 -5.97
N ARG A 1058 -21.00 30.87 -5.65
CA ARG A 1058 -22.19 30.15 -5.16
C ARG A 1058 -21.94 29.30 -3.93
N LEU A 1059 -20.75 29.41 -3.31
CA LEU A 1059 -20.43 28.61 -2.15
C LEU A 1059 -21.33 29.02 -0.97
N ARG A 1060 -22.05 28.06 -0.40
CA ARG A 1060 -22.96 28.25 0.73
C ARG A 1060 -22.46 27.58 2.01
N LYS A 1061 -21.71 26.49 1.92
CA LYS A 1061 -21.15 25.78 3.08
C LYS A 1061 -19.68 25.45 2.88
N LEU A 1062 -18.88 25.68 3.91
CA LEU A 1062 -17.47 25.30 3.97
C LEU A 1062 -17.22 24.42 5.19
N ARG A 1063 -16.62 23.25 4.97
CA ARG A 1063 -16.04 22.38 5.99
C ARG A 1063 -14.51 22.51 5.89
N ALA A 1064 -13.89 23.00 6.96
CA ALA A 1064 -12.45 23.18 7.06
C ALA A 1064 -11.98 22.79 8.47
N GLN A 1065 -12.12 21.51 8.78
CA GLN A 1065 -11.65 20.92 10.02
C GLN A 1065 -10.12 21.05 10.09
N GLU A 1066 -9.56 21.37 11.26
CA GLU A 1066 -8.10 21.43 11.45
C GLU A 1066 -7.40 22.47 10.56
N SER A 1067 -8.15 23.47 10.09
CA SER A 1067 -7.65 24.54 9.25
C SER A 1067 -6.48 25.28 9.90
N VAL A 1068 -5.39 25.36 9.14
CA VAL A 1068 -4.15 26.04 9.54
C VAL A 1068 -4.15 27.54 9.23
N ALA A 1069 -5.19 28.06 8.56
CA ALA A 1069 -5.36 29.47 8.29
C ALA A 1069 -5.28 30.32 9.57
N THR A 1070 -4.59 31.45 9.46
CA THR A 1070 -4.49 32.47 10.49
C THR A 1070 -5.69 33.41 10.41
N ASP A 1071 -5.76 34.35 11.35
CA ASP A 1071 -6.74 35.44 11.31
C ASP A 1071 -6.74 36.20 9.96
N ASP A 1072 -5.62 36.31 9.26
CA ASP A 1072 -5.60 36.98 7.95
C ASP A 1072 -6.35 36.18 6.87
N GLY A 1073 -6.25 34.85 6.89
CA GLY A 1073 -7.05 33.96 6.04
C GLY A 1073 -8.54 34.04 6.35
N PHE A 1074 -8.92 34.00 7.63
CA PHE A 1074 -10.32 34.12 8.03
C PHE A 1074 -10.91 35.50 7.74
N VAL A 1075 -10.12 36.57 7.89
CA VAL A 1075 -10.49 37.92 7.43
C VAL A 1075 -10.70 37.94 5.93
N ALA A 1076 -9.86 37.25 5.14
CA ALA A 1076 -10.09 37.12 3.71
C ALA A 1076 -11.38 36.34 3.39
N LEU A 1077 -11.61 35.20 4.06
CA LEU A 1077 -12.82 34.38 3.89
C LEU A 1077 -14.10 35.18 4.19
N SER A 1078 -14.04 36.08 5.19
CA SER A 1078 -15.17 36.93 5.58
C SER A 1078 -15.70 37.84 4.46
N ARG A 1079 -14.93 38.02 3.38
CA ARG A 1079 -15.35 38.80 2.21
C ARG A 1079 -16.40 38.08 1.36
N SER A 1080 -16.60 36.78 1.54
CA SER A 1080 -17.65 36.03 0.85
C SER A 1080 -19.03 36.61 1.15
N GLN A 1081 -19.81 36.83 0.09
CA GLN A 1081 -21.19 37.34 0.18
C GLN A 1081 -22.23 36.21 0.20
N THR A 1082 -21.81 34.96 -0.04
CA THR A 1082 -22.71 33.81 -0.23
C THR A 1082 -22.56 32.75 0.84
N LEU A 1083 -21.46 32.73 1.61
CA LEU A 1083 -21.21 31.70 2.60
C LEU A 1083 -22.23 31.79 3.75
N GLU A 1084 -23.05 30.76 3.88
CA GLU A 1084 -24.11 30.65 4.88
C GLU A 1084 -23.73 29.75 6.06
N GLY A 1085 -22.77 28.85 5.88
CA GLY A 1085 -22.37 27.89 6.89
C GLY A 1085 -20.86 27.64 6.92
N PHE A 1086 -20.28 27.68 8.11
CA PHE A 1086 -18.89 27.30 8.33
C PHE A 1086 -18.78 26.23 9.43
N TRP A 1087 -18.00 25.18 9.15
CA TRP A 1087 -17.65 24.14 10.12
C TRP A 1087 -16.13 23.93 10.20
N GLY A 1088 -15.55 24.08 11.39
CA GLY A 1088 -14.15 23.77 11.69
C GLY A 1088 -13.94 23.53 13.19
N ARG A 1089 -14.06 22.28 13.65
CA ARG A 1089 -14.03 21.95 15.09
C ARG A 1089 -12.71 22.31 15.76
N VAL A 1090 -11.60 22.16 15.06
CA VAL A 1090 -10.27 22.54 15.56
C VAL A 1090 -9.68 23.48 14.53
N CYS A 1091 -9.41 24.73 14.88
CA CYS A 1091 -8.74 25.70 14.00
C CYS A 1091 -7.66 26.39 14.85
N PRO A 1092 -6.44 25.83 14.94
CA PRO A 1092 -5.46 26.23 15.94
C PRO A 1092 -5.01 27.70 15.83
N ASN A 1093 -5.17 28.32 14.66
CA ASN A 1093 -4.75 29.70 14.40
C ASN A 1093 -5.93 30.67 14.23
N PHE A 1094 -7.17 30.22 14.46
CA PHE A 1094 -8.35 31.10 14.48
C PHE A 1094 -8.39 31.90 15.79
N GLY A 1095 -8.37 33.22 15.69
CA GLY A 1095 -8.31 34.14 16.82
C GLY A 1095 -9.36 35.26 16.75
N SER A 1096 -9.18 36.24 17.64
CA SER A 1096 -10.13 37.34 17.84
C SER A 1096 -10.40 38.17 16.59
N ARG A 1097 -9.40 38.43 15.72
CA ARG A 1097 -9.62 39.26 14.52
C ARG A 1097 -10.46 38.52 13.49
N GLY A 1098 -10.23 37.23 13.29
CA GLY A 1098 -11.02 36.38 12.41
C GLY A 1098 -12.47 36.28 12.87
N PHE A 1099 -12.68 36.08 14.18
CA PHE A 1099 -14.03 36.04 14.77
C PHE A 1099 -14.81 37.35 14.57
N VAL A 1100 -14.18 38.49 14.82
CA VAL A 1100 -14.80 39.81 14.60
C VAL A 1100 -15.05 40.10 13.11
N ALA A 1101 -14.26 39.52 12.20
CA ALA A 1101 -14.52 39.61 10.77
C ALA A 1101 -15.76 38.77 10.38
N PHE A 1102 -15.87 37.54 10.87
CA PHE A 1102 -17.04 36.68 10.68
C PHE A 1102 -18.32 37.31 11.22
N SER A 1103 -18.24 38.07 12.31
CA SER A 1103 -19.40 38.75 12.90
C SER A 1103 -20.07 39.77 11.98
N LYS A 1104 -19.41 40.16 10.89
CA LYS A 1104 -19.89 41.15 9.92
C LYS A 1104 -20.44 40.51 8.65
N MET A 1105 -20.35 39.18 8.51
CA MET A 1105 -20.78 38.48 7.29
C MET A 1105 -22.31 38.51 7.13
N PRO A 1106 -22.85 39.00 6.01
CA PRO A 1106 -24.29 39.23 5.86
C PRO A 1106 -25.10 37.94 5.66
N ALA A 1107 -24.47 36.87 5.15
CA ALA A 1107 -25.14 35.62 4.83
C ALA A 1107 -24.91 34.50 5.85
N LEU A 1108 -23.95 34.64 6.78
CA LEU A 1108 -23.51 33.57 7.67
C LEU A 1108 -24.60 33.23 8.71
N ARG A 1109 -25.30 32.13 8.48
CA ARG A 1109 -26.43 31.63 9.27
C ARG A 1109 -26.04 30.53 10.23
N ARG A 1110 -25.00 29.76 9.91
CA ARG A 1110 -24.55 28.58 10.66
C ARG A 1110 -23.07 28.68 10.96
N LEU A 1111 -22.72 28.58 12.24
CA LEU A 1111 -21.33 28.66 12.67
C LEU A 1111 -21.01 27.54 13.65
N GLY A 1112 -20.04 26.70 13.30
CA GLY A 1112 -19.39 25.79 14.23
C GLY A 1112 -17.89 25.93 14.08
N ILE A 1113 -17.23 26.61 15.03
CA ILE A 1113 -15.78 26.81 14.98
C ILE A 1113 -15.18 26.76 16.39
N GLY A 1114 -14.02 26.12 16.52
CA GLY A 1114 -13.28 26.10 17.78
C GLY A 1114 -12.80 27.49 18.17
N CYS A 1115 -13.29 28.03 19.29
CA CYS A 1115 -12.99 29.40 19.74
C CYS A 1115 -11.91 29.47 20.84
N LYS A 1116 -11.00 28.49 20.89
CA LYS A 1116 -10.00 28.36 21.96
C LYS A 1116 -9.10 29.60 22.12
N ASN A 1117 -8.79 30.30 21.03
CA ASN A 1117 -7.93 31.49 21.02
C ASN A 1117 -8.69 32.80 20.77
N VAL A 1118 -10.02 32.79 20.94
CA VAL A 1118 -10.85 33.99 20.83
C VAL A 1118 -11.01 34.57 22.24
N ASP A 1119 -10.61 35.82 22.41
CA ASP A 1119 -10.76 36.51 23.69
C ASP A 1119 -12.22 36.93 23.97
N GLU A 1120 -12.45 37.37 25.20
CA GLU A 1120 -13.77 37.76 25.68
C GLU A 1120 -14.34 39.00 24.98
N GLU A 1121 -13.48 39.93 24.55
CA GLU A 1121 -13.90 41.14 23.83
C GLU A 1121 -14.44 40.77 22.44
N ALA A 1122 -13.75 39.87 21.73
CA ALA A 1122 -14.21 39.33 20.46
C ALA A 1122 -15.48 38.48 20.62
N LEU A 1123 -15.56 37.60 21.63
CA LEU A 1123 -16.78 36.81 21.89
C LEU A 1123 -18.01 37.69 22.17
N SER A 1124 -17.83 38.87 22.77
CA SER A 1124 -18.91 39.83 22.99
C SER A 1124 -19.55 40.37 21.70
N THR A 1125 -18.94 40.11 20.54
CA THR A 1125 -19.51 40.45 19.24
C THR A 1125 -20.47 39.40 18.68
N LEU A 1126 -20.60 38.23 19.30
CA LEU A 1126 -21.49 37.14 18.86
C LEU A 1126 -22.95 37.59 18.63
N PRO A 1127 -23.57 38.46 19.46
CA PRO A 1127 -24.92 38.96 19.21
C PRO A 1127 -25.04 39.89 17.99
N ARG A 1128 -23.90 40.39 17.47
CA ARG A 1128 -23.85 41.32 16.33
C ARG A 1128 -23.87 40.61 14.97
N PHE A 1129 -23.80 39.28 14.93
CA PHE A 1129 -23.91 38.52 13.68
C PHE A 1129 -25.29 38.76 13.04
N PRO A 1130 -25.36 39.30 11.82
CA PRO A 1130 -26.62 39.80 11.27
C PRO A 1130 -27.60 38.67 10.90
N ALA A 1131 -27.09 37.49 10.54
CA ALA A 1131 -27.90 36.38 10.01
C ALA A 1131 -27.82 35.08 10.82
N LEU A 1132 -27.06 35.02 11.92
CA LEU A 1132 -26.82 33.78 12.66
C LEU A 1132 -28.12 33.18 13.22
N ARG A 1133 -28.40 31.92 12.86
CA ARG A 1133 -29.55 31.12 13.29
C ARG A 1133 -29.15 29.81 13.95
N GLU A 1134 -27.97 29.28 13.63
CA GLU A 1134 -27.50 28.01 14.16
C GLU A 1134 -26.05 28.14 14.65
N LEU A 1135 -25.80 27.67 15.88
CA LEU A 1135 -24.50 27.79 16.52
C LEU A 1135 -24.09 26.45 17.14
N THR A 1136 -22.84 26.07 16.88
CA THR A 1136 -22.13 25.01 17.61
C THR A 1136 -20.97 25.69 18.37
N PRO A 1137 -21.12 25.97 19.68
CA PRO A 1137 -20.14 26.72 20.47
C PRO A 1137 -18.98 25.82 20.93
N ILE A 1138 -18.10 25.45 19.99
CA ILE A 1138 -17.04 24.46 20.21
C ILE A 1138 -15.98 25.00 21.19
N GLY A 1139 -15.79 24.31 22.31
CA GLY A 1139 -14.82 24.66 23.35
C GLY A 1139 -15.26 25.81 24.27
N PHE A 1140 -16.53 26.19 24.27
CA PHE A 1140 -17.08 27.18 25.20
C PHE A 1140 -17.20 26.58 26.62
N ARG A 1141 -16.91 27.40 27.62
CA ARG A 1141 -17.26 27.15 29.03
C ARG A 1141 -18.58 27.83 29.38
N ASP A 1142 -19.10 27.55 30.57
CA ASP A 1142 -20.35 28.13 31.08
C ASP A 1142 -20.39 29.66 30.93
N GLU A 1143 -19.30 30.38 31.23
CA GLU A 1143 -19.28 31.85 31.16
C GLU A 1143 -19.48 32.38 29.73
N GLY A 1144 -19.00 31.66 28.71
CA GLY A 1144 -19.13 32.06 27.31
C GLY A 1144 -20.58 32.03 26.81
N PHE A 1145 -21.44 31.24 27.46
CA PHE A 1145 -22.86 31.16 27.10
C PHE A 1145 -23.64 32.45 27.43
N ARG A 1146 -23.07 33.37 28.23
CA ARG A 1146 -23.66 34.70 28.46
C ARG A 1146 -23.90 35.45 27.15
N HIS A 1147 -22.95 35.38 26.21
CA HIS A 1147 -23.07 35.99 24.89
C HIS A 1147 -23.98 35.21 23.95
N VAL A 1148 -24.01 33.88 24.09
CA VAL A 1148 -24.95 33.02 23.34
C VAL A 1148 -26.39 33.39 23.70
N GLY A 1149 -26.68 33.60 24.99
CA GLY A 1149 -28.00 34.03 25.49
C GLY A 1149 -28.50 35.39 24.97
N GLU A 1150 -27.60 36.22 24.45
CA GLU A 1150 -27.92 37.50 23.81
C GLU A 1150 -28.26 37.37 22.31
N CYS A 1151 -28.01 36.21 21.70
CA CYS A 1151 -28.27 35.95 20.28
C CYS A 1151 -29.76 35.68 20.01
N LYS A 1152 -30.62 36.70 20.10
CA LYS A 1152 -32.10 36.56 20.04
C LYS A 1152 -32.67 35.97 18.73
N ARG A 1153 -31.84 35.83 17.69
CA ARG A 1153 -32.23 35.24 16.40
C ARG A 1153 -31.90 33.75 16.31
N LEU A 1154 -31.19 33.19 17.28
CA LEU A 1154 -30.76 31.80 17.28
C LEU A 1154 -31.97 30.87 17.37
N GLU A 1155 -32.02 29.87 16.49
CA GLU A 1155 -33.09 28.87 16.41
C GLU A 1155 -32.56 27.45 16.70
N ARG A 1156 -31.27 27.21 16.48
CA ARG A 1156 -30.61 25.91 16.69
C ARG A 1156 -29.31 26.06 17.48
N LEU A 1157 -29.18 25.31 18.56
CA LEU A 1157 -27.97 25.27 19.38
C LEU A 1157 -27.49 23.82 19.54
N THR A 1158 -26.25 23.55 19.16
CA THR A 1158 -25.67 22.19 19.16
C THR A 1158 -24.43 22.13 20.04
N CYS A 1159 -24.57 21.62 21.27
CA CYS A 1159 -23.50 21.51 22.27
C CYS A 1159 -22.78 20.15 22.21
N MET A 1160 -22.17 19.82 21.07
CA MET A 1160 -21.46 18.53 20.82
C MET A 1160 -20.00 18.50 21.31
N TYR A 1161 -19.43 19.66 21.61
CA TYR A 1161 -18.04 19.81 22.06
C TYR A 1161 -17.94 20.77 23.25
N CYS A 1162 -18.90 20.66 24.16
CA CYS A 1162 -19.10 21.53 25.31
C CYS A 1162 -19.05 20.71 26.61
N ARG A 1163 -18.00 19.89 26.80
CA ARG A 1163 -17.99 18.86 27.84
C ARG A 1163 -18.00 19.42 29.26
N ASP A 1164 -17.37 20.57 29.42
CA ASP A 1164 -17.27 21.25 30.70
C ASP A 1164 -18.49 22.11 31.01
N THR A 1165 -19.50 22.17 30.13
CA THR A 1165 -20.70 22.95 30.38
C THR A 1165 -21.69 22.21 31.26
N THR A 1166 -22.28 22.94 32.20
CA THR A 1166 -23.21 22.43 33.19
C THR A 1166 -24.58 23.09 33.03
N ASP A 1167 -25.44 22.95 34.03
CA ASP A 1167 -26.73 23.65 34.07
C ASP A 1167 -26.58 25.19 34.00
N ILE A 1168 -25.42 25.75 34.36
CA ILE A 1168 -25.13 27.20 34.27
C ILE A 1168 -25.16 27.70 32.81
N ALA A 1169 -24.58 26.96 31.86
CA ALA A 1169 -24.70 27.30 30.44
C ALA A 1169 -26.16 27.32 29.98
N THR A 1170 -26.97 26.37 30.47
CA THR A 1170 -28.41 26.30 30.19
C THR A 1170 -29.16 27.51 30.76
N GLU A 1171 -28.78 28.00 31.95
CA GLU A 1171 -29.37 29.21 32.54
C GLU A 1171 -29.14 30.46 31.67
N HIS A 1172 -27.94 30.62 31.11
CA HIS A 1172 -27.64 31.76 30.24
C HIS A 1172 -28.48 31.81 28.96
N ILE A 1173 -28.91 30.66 28.43
CA ILE A 1173 -29.69 30.57 27.18
C ILE A 1173 -31.21 30.50 27.40
N ALA A 1174 -31.67 30.47 28.66
CA ALA A 1174 -33.09 30.29 29.00
C ALA A 1174 -34.05 31.31 28.35
N GLY A 1175 -33.53 32.49 27.97
CA GLY A 1175 -34.28 33.56 27.31
C GLY A 1175 -34.18 33.57 25.77
N LEU A 1176 -33.82 32.46 25.15
CA LEU A 1176 -33.79 32.29 23.69
C LEU A 1176 -35.04 31.54 23.18
N GLU A 1177 -35.40 31.79 21.92
CA GLU A 1177 -36.52 31.14 21.23
C GLU A 1177 -36.01 29.98 20.34
N LEU A 1178 -35.28 29.04 20.95
CA LEU A 1178 -34.71 27.89 20.24
C LEU A 1178 -35.81 26.91 19.79
N LYS A 1179 -35.68 26.37 18.58
CA LYS A 1179 -36.48 25.27 18.05
C LYS A 1179 -35.78 23.93 18.23
N TYR A 1180 -34.45 23.92 18.20
CA TYR A 1180 -33.63 22.72 18.36
C TYR A 1180 -32.54 22.97 19.40
N TYR A 1181 -32.41 22.02 20.33
CA TYR A 1181 -31.33 21.98 21.31
C TYR A 1181 -30.71 20.59 21.33
N TYR A 1182 -29.39 20.53 21.15
CA TYR A 1182 -28.61 19.30 21.32
C TYR A 1182 -27.59 19.49 22.44
N ALA A 1183 -27.49 18.50 23.33
CA ALA A 1183 -26.42 18.38 24.31
C ALA A 1183 -25.80 16.98 24.24
N GLY A 1184 -24.49 16.93 23.99
CA GLY A 1184 -23.74 15.69 23.86
C GLY A 1184 -22.51 15.70 24.77
N LEU A 1185 -22.36 14.66 25.60
CA LEU A 1185 -21.22 14.50 26.52
C LEU A 1185 -21.03 15.71 27.46
N THR A 1186 -22.12 16.38 27.84
CA THR A 1186 -22.09 17.56 28.72
C THR A 1186 -22.35 17.18 30.18
N GLY A 1187 -22.06 18.11 31.11
CA GLY A 1187 -22.32 17.95 32.55
C GLY A 1187 -23.73 18.33 32.98
N ILE A 1188 -24.70 18.43 32.06
CA ILE A 1188 -26.07 18.82 32.40
C ILE A 1188 -26.79 17.73 33.22
N THR A 1189 -27.76 18.18 34.01
CA THR A 1189 -28.59 17.30 34.84
C THR A 1189 -30.07 17.50 34.54
N ASP A 1190 -30.94 16.83 35.30
CA ASP A 1190 -32.39 17.07 35.28
C ASP A 1190 -32.76 18.56 35.48
N ARG A 1191 -31.90 19.36 36.11
CA ARG A 1191 -32.09 20.81 36.25
C ARG A 1191 -32.08 21.54 34.91
N SER A 1192 -31.21 21.17 33.97
CA SER A 1192 -31.26 21.72 32.61
C SER A 1192 -32.57 21.40 31.91
N LEU A 1193 -33.11 20.19 32.10
CA LEU A 1193 -34.41 19.80 31.53
C LEU A 1193 -35.56 20.63 32.11
N GLU A 1194 -35.51 21.00 33.39
CA GLU A 1194 -36.46 21.94 33.99
C GLU A 1194 -36.41 23.33 33.33
N ILE A 1195 -35.21 23.83 33.02
CA ILE A 1195 -35.02 25.14 32.35
C ILE A 1195 -35.53 25.07 30.91
N LEU A 1196 -35.11 24.04 30.15
CA LEU A 1196 -35.53 23.80 28.77
C LEU A 1196 -37.05 23.60 28.69
N GLY A 1197 -37.67 22.97 29.68
CA GLY A 1197 -39.12 22.80 29.79
C GLY A 1197 -39.92 24.10 29.85
N ARG A 1198 -39.28 25.25 30.07
CA ARG A 1198 -39.90 26.59 30.03
C ARG A 1198 -39.75 27.27 28.66
N MET A 1199 -38.94 26.72 27.76
CA MET A 1199 -38.68 27.26 26.43
C MET A 1199 -39.71 26.73 25.42
N SER A 1200 -40.91 27.32 25.44
CA SER A 1200 -42.08 26.86 24.66
C SER A 1200 -41.91 26.80 23.13
N SER A 1201 -40.83 27.37 22.61
CA SER A 1201 -40.44 27.34 21.21
C SER A 1201 -39.81 26.02 20.76
N LEU A 1202 -39.30 25.19 21.68
CA LEU A 1202 -38.56 23.97 21.35
C LEU A 1202 -39.47 22.95 20.65
N GLU A 1203 -38.98 22.48 19.50
CA GLU A 1203 -39.59 21.46 18.66
C GLU A 1203 -38.83 20.13 18.76
N GLN A 1204 -37.53 20.18 19.04
CA GLN A 1204 -36.67 19.01 19.17
C GLN A 1204 -35.60 19.19 20.25
N VAL A 1205 -35.41 18.13 21.05
CA VAL A 1205 -34.36 18.04 22.07
C VAL A 1205 -33.59 16.73 21.94
N ASP A 1206 -32.29 16.84 21.72
CA ASP A 1206 -31.41 15.70 21.53
C ASP A 1206 -30.37 15.63 22.65
N LEU A 1207 -30.36 14.52 23.39
CA LEU A 1207 -29.48 14.28 24.51
C LEU A 1207 -28.65 13.02 24.25
N TYR A 1208 -27.33 13.18 24.20
CA TYR A 1208 -26.37 12.12 23.91
C TYR A 1208 -25.35 12.01 25.05
N GLU A 1209 -25.24 10.84 25.67
CA GLU A 1209 -24.28 10.56 26.76
C GLU A 1209 -24.24 11.60 27.90
N CYS A 1210 -25.39 12.22 28.19
CA CYS A 1210 -25.55 13.17 29.30
C CYS A 1210 -25.83 12.40 30.60
N LYS A 1211 -24.77 11.93 31.27
CA LYS A 1211 -24.84 11.01 32.41
C LYS A 1211 -25.66 11.52 33.61
N GLY A 1212 -25.83 12.83 33.75
CA GLY A 1212 -26.60 13.46 34.83
C GLY A 1212 -28.12 13.53 34.59
N VAL A 1213 -28.60 13.13 33.40
CA VAL A 1213 -30.02 13.12 33.05
C VAL A 1213 -30.65 11.79 33.43
N THR A 1214 -31.81 11.85 34.08
CA THR A 1214 -32.55 10.68 34.56
C THR A 1214 -34.03 10.73 34.16
N ASP A 1215 -34.75 9.64 34.42
CA ASP A 1215 -36.22 9.59 34.27
C ASP A 1215 -36.95 10.76 34.97
N ARG A 1216 -36.37 11.33 36.04
CA ARG A 1216 -36.97 12.46 36.77
C ARG A 1216 -37.01 13.76 35.98
N GLY A 1217 -36.09 13.96 35.03
CA GLY A 1217 -36.03 15.17 34.21
C GLY A 1217 -37.00 15.18 33.03
N LEU A 1218 -37.35 14.00 32.50
CA LEU A 1218 -38.17 13.87 31.28
C LEU A 1218 -39.55 14.56 31.34
N PRO A 1219 -40.31 14.54 32.46
CA PRO A 1219 -41.60 15.22 32.56
C PRO A 1219 -41.56 16.72 32.26
N PHE A 1220 -40.43 17.39 32.50
CA PHE A 1220 -40.29 18.82 32.20
C PHE A 1220 -40.32 19.11 30.70
N LEU A 1221 -39.79 18.19 29.88
CA LEU A 1221 -39.84 18.31 28.42
C LEU A 1221 -41.19 17.89 27.86
N ALA A 1222 -41.82 16.87 28.45
CA ALA A 1222 -43.10 16.33 27.97
C ALA A 1222 -44.24 17.37 27.91
N GLY A 1223 -44.17 18.42 28.72
CA GLY A 1223 -45.15 19.52 28.75
C GLY A 1223 -44.96 20.60 27.68
N LEU A 1224 -43.90 20.54 26.86
CA LEU A 1224 -43.61 21.55 25.85
C LEU A 1224 -44.64 21.51 24.70
N PRO A 1225 -45.31 22.64 24.37
CA PRO A 1225 -46.45 22.64 23.46
C PRO A 1225 -46.09 22.40 21.99
N ARG A 1226 -44.81 22.58 21.62
CA ARG A 1226 -44.31 22.44 20.25
C ARG A 1226 -43.37 21.27 20.05
N LEU A 1227 -43.04 20.54 21.11
CA LEU A 1227 -42.10 19.42 21.04
C LEU A 1227 -42.69 18.32 20.16
N ARG A 1228 -41.87 17.81 19.23
CA ARG A 1228 -42.25 16.78 18.26
C ARG A 1228 -41.30 15.60 18.30
N GLU A 1229 -40.04 15.83 18.64
CA GLU A 1229 -39.00 14.81 18.61
C GLU A 1229 -38.08 14.94 19.83
N VAL A 1230 -37.77 13.81 20.45
CA VAL A 1230 -36.77 13.73 21.53
C VAL A 1230 -35.86 12.54 21.27
N HIS A 1231 -34.54 12.79 21.29
CA HIS A 1231 -33.52 11.75 21.18
C HIS A 1231 -32.82 11.58 22.53
N LEU A 1232 -32.81 10.35 23.04
CA LEU A 1232 -32.30 9.96 24.36
C LEU A 1232 -31.34 8.79 24.16
N GLU A 1233 -30.06 9.09 23.90
CA GLU A 1233 -29.06 8.09 23.51
C GLU A 1233 -27.94 8.02 24.55
N GLY A 1234 -27.64 6.81 25.04
CA GLY A 1234 -26.55 6.57 26.00
C GLY A 1234 -26.75 7.27 27.35
N LEU A 1235 -28.00 7.38 27.82
CA LEU A 1235 -28.37 8.04 29.08
C LEU A 1235 -28.61 6.97 30.18
N PRO A 1236 -27.61 6.64 31.02
CA PRO A 1236 -27.71 5.52 31.96
C PRO A 1236 -28.81 5.70 33.03
N GLY A 1237 -29.22 6.93 33.31
CA GLY A 1237 -30.30 7.25 34.24
C GLY A 1237 -31.70 7.24 33.64
N VAL A 1238 -31.82 7.02 32.33
CA VAL A 1238 -33.10 7.01 31.60
C VAL A 1238 -33.49 5.60 31.22
N THR A 1239 -34.72 5.21 31.52
CA THR A 1239 -35.27 3.89 31.22
C THR A 1239 -36.33 3.95 30.13
N LEU A 1240 -36.57 2.82 29.45
CA LEU A 1240 -37.69 2.68 28.51
C LEU A 1240 -39.05 2.98 29.16
N GLU A 1241 -39.20 2.73 30.47
CA GLU A 1241 -40.42 3.07 31.19
C GLU A 1241 -40.55 4.58 31.38
N GLY A 1242 -39.45 5.25 31.75
CA GLY A 1242 -39.40 6.70 31.91
C GLY A 1242 -39.71 7.47 30.63
N THR A 1243 -39.39 6.92 29.45
CA THR A 1243 -39.75 7.58 28.17
C THR A 1243 -41.25 7.60 27.88
N ARG A 1244 -42.08 6.85 28.61
CA ARG A 1244 -43.54 6.84 28.43
C ARG A 1244 -44.24 8.12 28.90
N VAL A 1245 -43.52 9.03 29.56
CA VAL A 1245 -44.07 10.33 29.98
C VAL A 1245 -44.39 11.24 28.78
N PHE A 1246 -43.78 11.00 27.62
CA PHE A 1246 -44.05 11.75 26.40
C PHE A 1246 -45.39 11.34 25.79
N PRO A 1247 -46.24 12.31 25.38
CA PRO A 1247 -47.50 11.99 24.71
C PRO A 1247 -47.24 11.38 23.33
N GLY A 1248 -48.18 10.59 22.80
CA GLY A 1248 -48.03 9.93 21.49
C GLY A 1248 -47.86 10.86 20.28
N SER A 1249 -48.02 12.17 20.46
CA SER A 1249 -47.70 13.20 19.45
C SER A 1249 -46.20 13.52 19.35
N VAL A 1250 -45.41 13.11 20.34
CA VAL A 1250 -43.95 13.28 20.39
C VAL A 1250 -43.29 11.96 20.01
N ARG A 1251 -42.39 12.00 19.02
CA ARG A 1251 -41.56 10.86 18.63
C ARG A 1251 -40.38 10.77 19.58
N VAL A 1252 -40.20 9.60 20.19
CA VAL A 1252 -39.11 9.36 21.13
C VAL A 1252 -38.16 8.32 20.55
N TYR A 1253 -36.90 8.71 20.40
CA TYR A 1253 -35.80 7.85 20.02
C TYR A 1253 -35.00 7.52 21.27
N TYR A 1254 -34.90 6.24 21.59
CA TYR A 1254 -34.25 5.77 22.81
C TYR A 1254 -33.32 4.61 22.48
N SER A 1255 -32.05 4.75 22.84
CA SER A 1255 -31.07 3.69 22.81
C SER A 1255 -30.30 3.69 24.13
N THR A 1256 -30.14 2.49 24.69
CA THR A 1256 -29.34 2.25 25.89
C THR A 1256 -27.87 2.21 25.56
#